data_AF-A0A973J929-F1
#
_entry.id   AF-A0A973J929-F1
#
_cell.length_a   1.000
_cell.length_b   1.000
_cell.length_c   1.000
_cell.angle_alpha   90.00
_cell.angle_beta   90.00
_cell.angle_gamma   90.00
#
_symmetry.space_group_name_H-M   'P 1'
#
loop_
_entity.id
_entity.type
_entity.pdbx_description
1 polymer ?
#
loop_
_entity_poly.entity_id
_entity_poly.type
_entity_poly.pdbx_seq_one_letter_code
_entity_poly.pdbx_strand_id
1 'polypeptide(L)'
;PTHHLLEQAFKNLASEVGQIGEPREQLHVRMVSGTLGHSDVADIKPQDDVIIATLQTITRAYANNHPNLLAWLDAAGDRLAIVFDEAHHAPAYSYRSLLLKLRERQPGLYLLGLTATPVYGGEGQGGWLARLFPDGILFQTTAQKLMAAGVLAQPVFEEYATNVTVQFDEREYKKWLGTYRDLPEDIVSQLALNRERNQFIASTYVQQKERYGKTIIFVDRWYQCEQLREMLVSRGVRADVIYSHVTIEGGGPEQRNRRTSDDNHKVLERFKQGEIDVLINVRMLTEGTDVPDVETVFLTRQTTSHVLITQMIGRALRGQRFGGTAQAYVVSFVDNWKHLINWAEYTLYDGETADTMLVPVRRPPVHLISIALVRDLARKMDQGLVINIDPFQTMLPVGWYRADYLARVEGTDDLETVIQLAMVFEHEQEAYPRWMAALTAADLQPFADEQVQLADQRDQLDDWRARFFAEAGEGLGDDLSLNLFHLARHLAAHEGQAPPFFVFDERTHHDLDQIAAQLIDRPLSSREKLASLEAEYRRSDRYWSVLYPNFLFFKSQYDACENRLLIGAQPLPADAYSEPEFHQDREPSQEVKDQVLARDGYRCLSCGEDTRHLLQIDHVAPYYLGGRNSLGNLQTLCRVCNNHKGISEINFRHNETMLNGAPTQFPVLEPPEVEQAARPEAWRRFLRRSVNFFYRCAAVADVQVGDTAEATWSIQLWANNDPQWLEPFLGTLLQQVQARRFEGGALRPATLTVGAPDRAIVSVTAAAPIAQTVIAPVLPDLAIATTRQLQIISTASLPLARPGQRLNPLATARHRETYVAASLLAPDQPLLAVTNVGRAYMLASGSTNAPPDLPSLRPEEQIRLLSSVPDDRVRLDAVVLTGAGQIKRRFLNGLLPSTVRGHLITATGTEIVGIDYTSAAADLLVVTAWGYAIRFAAKDVPMQEDNAAGVQAVQLNSGDAPVALVVVEPEMVGRNLVIITEAGMAKRTLLNEYRTQGRNGIGVQTSSVGGIVAACLATAEDEIILLSKKGKAARLAVASIPQRGRATVGNHLISLDSDDQLISALVVPGAQR
;
A
#
# COMPACT_ATOMS: atom_id res chain seq x y z
N PRO A 1 -41.11 12.04 -9.86
CA PRO A 1 -40.14 12.96 -10.49
C PRO A 1 -40.85 14.23 -10.97
N THR A 2 -40.49 15.40 -10.46
CA THR A 2 -40.98 16.67 -10.99
C THR A 2 -40.05 17.14 -12.10
N HIS A 3 -40.54 17.19 -13.35
CA HIS A 3 -39.75 17.55 -14.54
C HIS A 3 -39.61 19.07 -14.68
N HIS A 4 -39.02 19.73 -13.67
CA HIS A 4 -38.89 21.19 -13.62
C HIS A 4 -38.09 21.80 -14.76
N LEU A 5 -37.15 21.05 -15.36
CA LEU A 5 -36.39 21.51 -16.51
C LEU A 5 -37.26 21.63 -17.77
N LEU A 6 -38.26 20.75 -17.94
CA LEU A 6 -39.26 20.89 -19.01
C LEU A 6 -40.15 22.12 -18.77
N GLU A 7 -40.57 22.37 -17.53
CA GLU A 7 -41.34 23.55 -17.18
C GLU A 7 -40.54 24.85 -17.40
N GLN A 8 -39.24 24.84 -17.08
CA GLN A 8 -38.34 25.97 -17.32
C GLN A 8 -38.11 26.20 -18.81
N ALA A 9 -37.87 25.13 -19.59
CA ALA A 9 -37.75 25.21 -21.04
C ALA A 9 -39.03 25.78 -21.68
N PHE A 10 -40.20 25.33 -21.22
CA PHE A 10 -41.49 25.85 -21.68
C PHE A 10 -41.67 27.34 -21.34
N LYS A 11 -41.35 27.76 -20.11
CA LYS A 11 -41.45 29.17 -19.66
C LYS A 11 -40.47 30.09 -20.39
N ASN A 12 -39.22 29.67 -20.59
CA ASN A 12 -38.20 30.45 -21.28
C ASN A 12 -38.51 30.55 -22.78
N LEU A 13 -39.02 29.49 -23.40
CA LEU A 13 -39.47 29.55 -24.79
C LEU A 13 -40.57 30.60 -24.92
N ALA A 14 -41.54 30.62 -24.00
CA ALA A 14 -42.63 31.60 -23.99
C ALA A 14 -42.16 33.06 -23.91
N SER A 15 -41.10 33.36 -23.15
CA SER A 15 -40.55 34.73 -23.05
C SER A 15 -39.79 35.17 -24.30
N GLU A 16 -39.26 34.22 -25.08
CA GLU A 16 -38.39 34.49 -26.23
C GLU A 16 -39.08 34.28 -27.60
N VAL A 17 -40.36 33.85 -27.63
CA VAL A 17 -41.13 33.63 -28.88
C VAL A 17 -41.09 34.86 -29.81
N GLY A 18 -41.04 36.07 -29.26
CA GLY A 18 -40.97 37.32 -30.02
C GLY A 18 -39.70 37.50 -30.87
N GLN A 19 -38.66 36.68 -30.66
CA GLN A 19 -37.45 36.68 -31.46
C GLN A 19 -37.54 35.78 -32.71
N ILE A 20 -38.60 34.99 -32.85
CA ILE A 20 -38.80 34.09 -34.00
C ILE A 20 -39.25 34.93 -35.20
N GLY A 21 -38.38 35.07 -36.20
CA GLY A 21 -38.58 35.94 -37.37
C GLY A 21 -39.50 35.41 -38.48
N GLU A 22 -40.20 34.28 -38.25
CA GLU A 22 -41.14 33.71 -39.23
C GLU A 22 -42.55 34.33 -39.12
N PRO A 23 -43.34 34.39 -40.22
CA PRO A 23 -44.66 35.00 -40.23
C PRO A 23 -45.71 34.03 -39.67
N ARG A 24 -45.69 33.78 -38.36
CA ARG A 24 -46.72 32.99 -37.68
C ARG A 24 -47.35 33.79 -36.54
N GLU A 25 -48.67 33.88 -36.56
CA GLU A 25 -49.45 34.56 -35.51
C GLU A 25 -49.56 33.70 -34.23
N GLN A 26 -49.42 32.37 -34.34
CA GLN A 26 -49.55 31.43 -33.23
C GLN A 26 -48.54 30.28 -33.35
N LEU A 27 -48.02 29.82 -32.21
CA LEU A 27 -47.10 28.69 -32.07
C LEU A 27 -47.70 27.67 -31.09
N HIS A 28 -47.84 26.42 -31.52
CA HIS A 28 -48.38 25.35 -30.68
C HIS A 28 -47.24 24.59 -29.98
N VAL A 29 -47.08 24.83 -28.67
CA VAL A 29 -46.08 24.15 -27.84
C VAL A 29 -46.78 23.18 -26.89
N ARG A 30 -46.36 21.91 -26.86
CA ARG A 30 -46.91 20.89 -25.95
C ARG A 30 -45.83 20.30 -25.06
N MET A 31 -46.13 20.20 -23.78
CA MET A 31 -45.29 19.53 -22.79
C MET A 31 -45.83 18.13 -22.47
N VAL A 32 -45.06 17.08 -22.70
CA VAL A 32 -45.49 15.68 -22.62
C VAL A 32 -44.64 14.87 -21.63
N SER A 33 -45.24 14.34 -20.57
CA SER A 33 -44.53 13.48 -19.61
C SER A 33 -45.50 12.74 -18.66
N GLY A 34 -44.97 11.87 -17.80
CA GLY A 34 -45.74 11.23 -16.72
C GLY A 34 -46.07 12.11 -15.49
N THR A 35 -45.70 13.40 -15.49
CA THR A 35 -45.99 14.32 -14.37
C THR A 35 -47.43 14.78 -14.36
N LEU A 36 -48.04 14.86 -13.17
CA LEU A 36 -49.37 15.40 -12.95
C LEU A 36 -49.45 16.87 -13.46
N GLY A 37 -50.31 17.13 -14.44
CA GLY A 37 -50.46 18.45 -15.08
C GLY A 37 -49.76 18.60 -16.43
N HIS A 38 -48.97 17.62 -16.87
CA HIS A 38 -48.42 17.56 -18.24
C HIS A 38 -49.38 16.79 -19.16
N SER A 39 -49.24 16.96 -20.48
CA SER A 39 -50.03 16.20 -21.47
C SER A 39 -49.55 14.75 -21.57
N ASP A 40 -50.44 13.82 -21.90
CA ASP A 40 -50.07 12.45 -22.26
C ASP A 40 -49.59 12.39 -23.72
N VAL A 41 -48.92 11.32 -24.12
CA VAL A 41 -48.54 11.05 -25.51
C VAL A 41 -49.79 10.95 -26.40
N ALA A 42 -50.90 10.48 -25.84
CA ALA A 42 -52.19 10.47 -26.49
C ALA A 42 -52.71 11.87 -26.86
N ASP A 43 -52.24 12.93 -26.20
CA ASP A 43 -52.69 14.30 -26.47
C ASP A 43 -51.89 15.00 -27.56
N ILE A 44 -50.83 14.36 -28.10
CA ILE A 44 -50.02 14.87 -29.20
C ILE A 44 -50.90 15.01 -30.46
N LYS A 45 -50.82 16.18 -31.10
CA LYS A 45 -51.57 16.50 -32.31
C LYS A 45 -50.60 16.77 -33.48
N PRO A 46 -50.98 16.40 -34.72
CA PRO A 46 -50.17 16.69 -35.91
C PRO A 46 -49.81 18.17 -36.14
N GLN A 47 -50.58 19.09 -35.53
CA GLN A 47 -50.41 20.54 -35.63
C GLN A 47 -49.57 21.15 -34.50
N ASP A 48 -49.05 20.36 -33.57
CA ASP A 48 -48.14 20.85 -32.55
C ASP A 48 -46.78 21.17 -33.19
N ASP A 49 -46.25 22.37 -32.96
CA ASP A 49 -45.00 22.87 -33.57
C ASP A 49 -43.76 22.50 -32.75
N VAL A 50 -43.88 22.49 -31.42
CA VAL A 50 -42.79 22.15 -30.50
C VAL A 50 -43.29 21.17 -29.45
N ILE A 51 -42.61 20.03 -29.31
CA ILE A 51 -42.89 19.06 -28.25
C ILE A 51 -41.72 19.05 -27.27
N ILE A 52 -42.01 19.41 -26.03
CA ILE A 52 -41.09 19.38 -24.89
C ILE A 52 -41.44 18.14 -24.08
N ALA A 53 -40.63 17.09 -24.17
CA ALA A 53 -40.99 15.80 -23.56
C ALA A 53 -39.80 15.10 -22.92
N THR A 54 -40.07 14.24 -21.94
CA THR A 54 -39.04 13.39 -21.34
C THR A 54 -38.64 12.27 -22.29
N LEU A 55 -37.35 11.92 -22.27
CA LEU A 55 -36.77 10.84 -23.07
C LEU A 55 -37.45 9.49 -22.82
N GLN A 56 -37.71 9.15 -21.56
CA GLN A 56 -38.35 7.89 -21.19
C GLN A 56 -39.77 7.77 -21.78
N THR A 57 -40.54 8.86 -21.78
CA THR A 57 -41.90 8.90 -22.31
C THR A 57 -41.91 8.74 -23.83
N ILE A 58 -41.04 9.46 -24.55
CA ILE A 58 -40.93 9.36 -26.02
C ILE A 58 -40.34 8.01 -26.45
N THR A 59 -39.32 7.50 -25.77
CA THR A 59 -38.71 6.18 -26.06
C THR A 59 -39.74 5.07 -25.95
N ARG A 60 -40.51 5.05 -24.85
CA ARG A 60 -41.57 4.06 -24.63
C ARG A 60 -42.69 4.19 -25.65
N ALA A 61 -43.09 5.41 -26.00
CA ALA A 61 -44.13 5.64 -27.01
C ALA A 61 -43.68 5.20 -28.40
N TYR A 62 -42.43 5.49 -28.78
CA TYR A 62 -41.87 5.12 -30.07
C TYR A 62 -41.68 3.60 -30.18
N ALA A 63 -41.15 2.95 -29.15
CA ALA A 63 -41.00 1.50 -29.10
C ALA A 63 -42.35 0.75 -29.21
N ASN A 64 -43.42 1.33 -28.67
CA ASN A 64 -44.78 0.77 -28.74
C ASN A 64 -45.57 1.21 -29.98
N ASN A 65 -44.95 1.90 -30.96
CA ASN A 65 -45.61 2.41 -32.16
C ASN A 65 -46.85 3.27 -31.87
N HIS A 66 -46.76 4.19 -30.91
CA HIS A 66 -47.91 5.00 -30.49
C HIS A 66 -48.46 5.86 -31.65
N PRO A 67 -49.76 5.74 -32.01
CA PRO A 67 -50.29 6.28 -33.26
C PRO A 67 -50.20 7.81 -33.35
N ASN A 68 -50.46 8.54 -32.27
CA ASN A 68 -50.44 10.01 -32.28
C ASN A 68 -49.02 10.59 -32.37
N LEU A 69 -48.03 9.88 -31.81
CA LEU A 69 -46.63 10.26 -31.93
C LEU A 69 -46.15 10.04 -33.36
N LEU A 70 -46.49 8.89 -33.95
CA LEU A 70 -46.14 8.57 -35.34
C LEU A 70 -46.83 9.54 -36.33
N ALA A 71 -48.12 9.81 -36.15
CA ALA A 71 -48.87 10.74 -36.99
C ALA A 71 -48.31 12.18 -36.93
N TRP A 72 -47.84 12.60 -35.75
CA TRP A 72 -47.15 13.88 -35.62
C TRP A 72 -45.76 13.86 -36.25
N LEU A 73 -44.95 12.81 -36.04
CA LEU A 73 -43.64 12.66 -36.69
C LEU A 73 -43.76 12.67 -38.22
N ASP A 74 -44.81 12.08 -38.77
CA ASP A 74 -45.08 12.05 -40.21
C ASP A 74 -45.56 13.41 -40.74
N ALA A 75 -46.26 14.21 -39.92
CA ALA A 75 -46.76 15.54 -40.26
C ALA A 75 -45.75 16.69 -40.03
N ALA A 76 -44.77 16.49 -39.14
CA ALA A 76 -43.84 17.53 -38.70
C ALA A 76 -42.87 17.98 -39.82
N GLY A 77 -42.47 17.10 -40.75
CA GLY A 77 -41.46 17.41 -41.77
C GLY A 77 -40.15 17.94 -41.16
N ASP A 78 -39.54 18.97 -41.76
CA ASP A 78 -38.30 19.62 -41.29
C ASP A 78 -38.46 20.48 -40.00
N ARG A 79 -39.60 20.37 -39.29
CA ARG A 79 -39.98 21.29 -38.19
C ARG A 79 -39.84 20.69 -36.80
N LEU A 80 -39.22 19.53 -36.70
CA LEU A 80 -39.15 18.79 -35.44
C LEU A 80 -38.02 19.37 -34.57
N ALA A 81 -38.37 20.02 -33.46
CA ALA A 81 -37.41 20.46 -32.45
C ALA A 81 -37.61 19.67 -31.15
N ILE A 82 -36.59 18.89 -30.76
CA ILE A 82 -36.59 18.11 -29.51
C ILE A 82 -35.51 18.70 -28.59
N VAL A 83 -35.96 19.18 -27.42
CA VAL A 83 -35.06 19.58 -26.33
C VAL A 83 -34.94 18.41 -25.37
N PHE A 84 -33.70 17.97 -25.12
CA PHE A 84 -33.44 16.85 -24.23
C PHE A 84 -32.66 17.31 -22.99
N ASP A 85 -33.17 16.83 -21.86
CA ASP A 85 -32.59 17.03 -20.54
C ASP A 85 -31.56 15.92 -20.26
N GLU A 86 -30.54 16.24 -19.46
CA GLU A 86 -29.38 15.38 -19.18
C GLU A 86 -28.72 14.79 -20.44
N ALA A 87 -28.41 15.68 -21.38
CA ALA A 87 -27.78 15.40 -22.66
C ALA A 87 -26.55 14.50 -22.63
N HIS A 88 -25.87 14.45 -21.49
CA HIS A 88 -24.70 13.61 -21.28
C HIS A 88 -25.02 12.11 -21.30
N HIS A 89 -26.27 11.67 -21.09
CA HIS A 89 -26.67 10.27 -21.21
C HIS A 89 -26.91 9.80 -22.65
N ALA A 90 -27.01 10.72 -23.63
CA ALA A 90 -27.33 10.41 -25.02
C ALA A 90 -26.50 9.26 -25.68
N PRO A 91 -25.23 8.99 -25.28
CA PRO A 91 -24.46 7.85 -25.79
C PRO A 91 -25.01 6.46 -25.49
N ALA A 92 -25.86 6.29 -24.47
CA ALA A 92 -26.40 4.98 -24.06
C ALA A 92 -27.21 4.33 -25.18
N TYR A 93 -27.10 3.01 -25.35
CA TYR A 93 -27.63 2.27 -26.50
C TYR A 93 -29.11 2.56 -26.79
N SER A 94 -29.97 2.54 -25.76
CA SER A 94 -31.40 2.82 -25.89
C SER A 94 -31.67 4.23 -26.43
N TYR A 95 -30.92 5.22 -25.94
CA TYR A 95 -31.06 6.64 -26.28
C TYR A 95 -30.46 6.95 -27.65
N ARG A 96 -29.24 6.44 -27.91
CA ARG A 96 -28.55 6.49 -29.19
C ARG A 96 -29.39 5.86 -30.31
N SER A 97 -29.93 4.66 -30.08
CA SER A 97 -30.77 3.96 -31.06
C SER A 97 -32.02 4.75 -31.41
N LEU A 98 -32.68 5.37 -30.43
CA LEU A 98 -33.83 6.24 -30.67
C LEU A 98 -33.45 7.46 -31.51
N LEU A 99 -32.39 8.18 -31.12
CA LEU A 99 -31.95 9.40 -31.81
C LEU A 99 -31.56 9.12 -33.27
N LEU A 100 -30.85 8.02 -33.52
CA LEU A 100 -30.50 7.58 -34.87
C LEU A 100 -31.76 7.24 -35.68
N LYS A 101 -32.70 6.48 -35.12
CA LYS A 101 -33.97 6.14 -35.80
C LYS A 101 -34.84 7.36 -36.10
N LEU A 102 -34.89 8.33 -35.18
CA LEU A 102 -35.62 9.58 -35.38
C LEU A 102 -34.97 10.42 -36.50
N ARG A 103 -33.63 10.50 -36.53
CA ARG A 103 -32.88 11.21 -37.57
C ARG A 103 -32.95 10.52 -38.94
N GLU A 104 -32.96 9.19 -38.97
CA GLU A 104 -33.20 8.42 -40.20
C GLU A 104 -34.60 8.67 -40.77
N ARG A 105 -35.61 8.77 -39.89
CA ARG A 105 -37.00 9.02 -40.29
C ARG A 105 -37.27 10.48 -40.67
N GLN A 106 -36.64 11.43 -39.99
CA GLN A 106 -36.76 12.88 -40.25
C GLN A 106 -35.36 13.53 -40.27
N PRO A 107 -34.74 13.68 -41.45
CA PRO A 107 -33.41 14.27 -41.60
C PRO A 107 -33.33 15.75 -41.19
N GLY A 108 -34.44 16.52 -41.27
CA GLY A 108 -34.54 17.94 -40.90
C GLY A 108 -34.76 18.20 -39.40
N LEU A 109 -34.48 17.23 -38.54
CA LEU A 109 -34.70 17.28 -37.09
C LEU A 109 -33.67 18.17 -36.35
N TYR A 110 -34.14 19.16 -35.60
CA TYR A 110 -33.34 19.98 -34.68
C TYR A 110 -33.29 19.35 -33.28
N LEU A 111 -32.08 19.00 -32.83
CA LEU A 111 -31.83 18.38 -31.52
C LEU A 111 -31.03 19.33 -30.62
N LEU A 112 -31.62 19.75 -29.50
CA LEU A 112 -30.96 20.65 -28.53
C LEU A 112 -30.77 19.97 -27.18
N GLY A 113 -29.51 19.90 -26.73
CA GLY A 113 -29.14 19.25 -25.49
C GLY A 113 -28.87 20.18 -24.34
N LEU A 114 -29.47 19.87 -23.20
CA LEU A 114 -29.20 20.53 -21.94
C LEU A 114 -28.52 19.51 -21.01
N THR A 115 -27.35 19.85 -20.47
CA THR A 115 -26.68 19.05 -19.43
C THR A 115 -25.92 19.96 -18.49
N ALA A 116 -25.88 19.58 -17.21
CA ALA A 116 -25.06 20.24 -16.21
C ALA A 116 -23.57 19.84 -16.28
N THR A 117 -23.24 18.73 -16.95
CA THR A 117 -21.88 18.17 -17.01
C THR A 117 -21.63 17.43 -18.34
N PRO A 118 -20.97 18.03 -19.34
CA PRO A 118 -20.49 17.28 -20.49
C PRO A 118 -19.14 16.62 -20.14
N VAL A 119 -19.13 15.29 -19.96
CA VAL A 119 -17.86 14.55 -19.84
C VAL A 119 -17.32 14.32 -21.26
N TYR A 120 -16.42 15.19 -21.72
CA TYR A 120 -15.70 14.98 -22.98
C TYR A 120 -14.56 13.97 -22.78
N GLY A 121 -14.63 12.83 -23.46
CA GLY A 121 -13.42 12.07 -23.79
C GLY A 121 -12.55 12.92 -24.73
N GLY A 122 -11.24 12.95 -24.50
CA GLY A 122 -10.32 13.91 -25.13
C GLY A 122 -10.40 13.98 -26.66
N GLU A 123 -9.98 15.12 -27.21
CA GLU A 123 -10.08 15.56 -28.62
C GLU A 123 -9.42 14.63 -29.68
N GLY A 124 -8.87 13.48 -29.30
CA GLY A 124 -8.36 12.45 -30.21
C GLY A 124 -9.35 11.31 -30.54
N GLN A 125 -10.48 11.21 -29.84
CA GLN A 125 -11.49 10.17 -30.09
C GLN A 125 -12.85 10.83 -30.29
N GLY A 126 -13.38 10.77 -31.51
CA GLY A 126 -14.73 11.22 -31.84
C GLY A 126 -15.79 10.36 -31.14
N GLY A 127 -16.05 10.66 -29.85
CA GLY A 127 -17.04 9.99 -29.03
C GLY A 127 -18.47 10.17 -29.55
N TRP A 128 -19.37 9.29 -29.11
CA TRP A 128 -20.78 9.27 -29.52
C TRP A 128 -21.51 10.61 -29.32
N LEU A 129 -21.13 11.40 -28.31
CA LEU A 129 -21.76 12.70 -28.05
C LEU A 129 -21.54 13.70 -29.18
N ALA A 130 -20.32 13.76 -29.74
CA ALA A 130 -20.00 14.61 -30.89
C ALA A 130 -20.68 14.11 -32.18
N ARG A 131 -20.91 12.80 -32.31
CA ARG A 131 -21.66 12.21 -33.45
C ARG A 131 -23.17 12.51 -33.35
N LEU A 132 -23.71 12.49 -32.13
CA LEU A 132 -25.12 12.80 -31.88
C LEU A 132 -25.36 14.32 -31.95
N PHE A 133 -24.41 15.16 -31.54
CA PHE A 133 -24.49 16.63 -31.56
C PHE A 133 -23.35 17.23 -32.40
N PRO A 134 -23.47 17.21 -33.74
CA PRO A 134 -22.41 17.66 -34.63
C PRO A 134 -22.09 19.16 -34.49
N ASP A 135 -23.05 19.97 -34.06
CA ASP A 135 -22.88 21.42 -33.86
C ASP A 135 -22.14 21.78 -32.56
N GLY A 136 -21.80 20.80 -31.73
CA GLY A 136 -21.02 20.99 -30.50
C GLY A 136 -21.75 21.79 -29.41
N ILE A 137 -20.98 22.48 -28.57
CA ILE A 137 -21.50 23.27 -27.44
C ILE A 137 -21.90 24.67 -27.94
N LEU A 138 -23.20 24.94 -27.97
CA LEU A 138 -23.74 26.25 -28.39
C LEU A 138 -23.58 27.34 -27.30
N PHE A 139 -23.65 26.95 -26.03
CA PHE A 139 -23.53 27.84 -24.88
C PHE A 139 -23.01 27.08 -23.66
N GLN A 140 -22.09 27.70 -22.91
CA GLN A 140 -21.54 27.15 -21.67
C GLN A 140 -21.40 28.26 -20.61
N THR A 141 -21.67 27.91 -19.36
CA THR A 141 -21.43 28.78 -18.20
C THR A 141 -20.67 28.00 -17.13
N THR A 142 -19.86 28.68 -16.32
CA THR A 142 -19.05 28.03 -15.28
C THR A 142 -19.75 28.04 -13.92
N ALA A 143 -19.46 27.05 -13.09
CA ALA A 143 -19.99 26.98 -11.73
C ALA A 143 -19.66 28.25 -10.91
N GLN A 144 -18.45 28.81 -11.09
CA GLN A 144 -18.05 30.07 -10.45
C GLN A 144 -18.91 31.26 -10.88
N LYS A 145 -19.21 31.39 -12.19
CA LYS A 145 -20.09 32.45 -12.71
C LYS A 145 -21.52 32.28 -12.16
N LEU A 146 -22.00 31.05 -12.04
CA LEU A 146 -23.30 30.75 -11.43
C LEU A 146 -23.33 31.01 -9.92
N MET A 147 -22.27 30.71 -9.17
CA MET A 147 -22.14 31.05 -7.75
C MET A 147 -22.10 32.57 -7.54
N ALA A 148 -21.30 33.28 -8.33
CA ALA A 148 -21.21 34.75 -8.28
C ALA A 148 -22.55 35.42 -8.63
N ALA A 149 -23.33 34.82 -9.53
CA ALA A 149 -24.67 35.29 -9.89
C ALA A 149 -25.77 34.90 -8.88
N GLY A 150 -25.41 34.23 -7.77
CA GLY A 150 -26.36 33.75 -6.75
C GLY A 150 -27.30 32.64 -7.24
N VAL A 151 -26.96 32.00 -8.36
CA VAL A 151 -27.69 30.86 -8.94
C VAL A 151 -27.31 29.56 -8.23
N LEU A 152 -26.03 29.38 -7.91
CA LEU A 152 -25.52 28.27 -7.10
C LEU A 152 -25.07 28.76 -5.71
N ALA A 153 -25.22 27.91 -4.71
CA ALA A 153 -24.66 28.12 -3.37
C ALA A 153 -23.15 27.80 -3.37
N GLN A 154 -22.41 28.42 -2.45
CA GLN A 154 -20.99 28.13 -2.26
C GLN A 154 -20.82 26.84 -1.44
N PRO A 155 -20.17 25.79 -1.96
CA PRO A 155 -19.96 24.55 -1.20
C PRO A 155 -18.93 24.73 -0.09
N VAL A 156 -19.22 24.13 1.07
CA VAL A 156 -18.30 23.99 2.21
C VAL A 156 -18.11 22.50 2.48
N PHE A 157 -16.90 21.99 2.24
CA PHE A 157 -16.57 20.57 2.40
C PHE A 157 -16.08 20.27 3.82
N GLU A 158 -16.62 19.22 4.43
CA GLU A 158 -16.20 18.71 5.74
C GLU A 158 -16.05 17.20 5.69
N GLU A 159 -15.00 16.69 6.34
CA GLU A 159 -14.74 15.25 6.42
C GLU A 159 -14.67 14.80 7.87
N TYR A 160 -15.39 13.73 8.20
CA TYR A 160 -15.39 13.11 9.52
C TYR A 160 -14.93 11.65 9.41
N ALA A 161 -13.82 11.33 10.06
CA ALA A 161 -13.35 9.95 10.15
C ALA A 161 -14.26 9.16 11.11
N THR A 162 -14.89 8.09 10.62
CA THR A 162 -15.77 7.22 11.42
C THR A 162 -15.00 6.28 12.35
N ASN A 163 -13.67 6.18 12.17
CA ASN A 163 -12.76 5.25 12.86
C ASN A 163 -13.08 3.75 12.68
N VAL A 164 -14.01 3.40 11.79
CA VAL A 164 -14.30 2.01 11.44
C VAL A 164 -13.24 1.49 10.48
N THR A 165 -12.60 0.36 10.83
CA THR A 165 -11.62 -0.30 9.96
C THR A 165 -12.29 -1.40 9.17
N VAL A 166 -12.30 -1.24 7.85
CA VAL A 166 -12.84 -2.24 6.93
C VAL A 166 -11.75 -3.26 6.59
N GLN A 167 -12.07 -4.55 6.67
CA GLN A 167 -11.14 -5.64 6.35
C GLN A 167 -11.57 -6.31 5.04
N PHE A 168 -10.62 -6.52 4.12
CA PHE A 168 -10.84 -7.31 2.93
C PHE A 168 -10.21 -8.69 3.09
N ASP A 169 -10.87 -9.72 2.60
CA ASP A 169 -10.18 -10.98 2.28
C ASP A 169 -9.33 -10.78 1.01
N GLU A 170 -8.07 -11.22 1.02
CA GLU A 170 -7.14 -11.06 -0.10
C GLU A 170 -7.60 -11.80 -1.36
N ARG A 171 -8.46 -12.82 -1.24
CA ARG A 171 -9.05 -13.53 -2.39
C ARG A 171 -10.23 -12.79 -2.99
N GLU A 172 -11.11 -12.22 -2.18
CA GLU A 172 -12.25 -11.43 -2.65
C GLU A 172 -11.80 -10.09 -3.24
N TYR A 173 -10.80 -9.43 -2.63
CA TYR A 173 -10.15 -8.24 -3.20
C TYR A 173 -9.53 -8.49 -4.59
N LYS A 174 -9.01 -9.71 -4.83
CA LYS A 174 -8.48 -10.13 -6.14
C LYS A 174 -9.57 -10.39 -7.19
N LYS A 175 -10.74 -10.90 -6.80
CA LYS A 175 -11.90 -11.00 -7.69
C LYS A 175 -12.47 -9.62 -8.00
N TRP A 176 -12.58 -8.78 -6.99
CA TRP A 176 -13.10 -7.41 -7.05
C TRP A 176 -12.29 -6.49 -7.99
N LEU A 177 -10.96 -6.59 -8.01
CA LEU A 177 -10.11 -5.85 -8.95
C LEU A 177 -10.40 -6.18 -10.43
N GLY A 178 -11.04 -7.31 -10.73
CA GLY A 178 -11.42 -7.74 -12.08
C GLY A 178 -12.89 -7.47 -12.43
N THR A 179 -13.70 -6.94 -11.52
CA THR A 179 -15.14 -6.75 -11.74
C THR A 179 -15.55 -5.43 -11.10
N TYR A 180 -15.67 -4.39 -11.93
CA TYR A 180 -16.26 -3.05 -11.70
C TYR A 180 -16.07 -2.40 -10.30
N ARG A 181 -15.59 -1.16 -10.28
CA ARG A 181 -15.02 -0.40 -9.14
C ARG A 181 -15.92 -0.14 -7.90
N ASP A 182 -17.01 -0.86 -7.67
CA ASP A 182 -17.94 -0.66 -6.56
C ASP A 182 -17.69 -1.65 -5.40
N LEU A 183 -17.67 -1.17 -4.14
CA LEU A 183 -17.33 -1.95 -2.95
C LEU A 183 -18.13 -3.28 -2.86
N PRO A 184 -17.49 -4.40 -2.45
CA PRO A 184 -18.18 -5.69 -2.28
C PRO A 184 -19.45 -5.59 -1.41
N GLU A 185 -20.51 -6.31 -1.79
CA GLU A 185 -21.83 -6.20 -1.14
C GLU A 185 -21.82 -6.58 0.35
N ASP A 186 -20.94 -7.50 0.72
CA ASP A 186 -20.71 -7.94 2.10
C ASP A 186 -20.12 -6.80 2.94
N ILE A 187 -19.15 -6.07 2.41
CA ILE A 187 -18.53 -4.90 3.07
C ILE A 187 -19.54 -3.77 3.22
N VAL A 188 -20.29 -3.46 2.17
CA VAL A 188 -21.36 -2.46 2.23
C VAL A 188 -22.39 -2.84 3.30
N SER A 189 -22.72 -4.12 3.40
CA SER A 189 -23.64 -4.61 4.42
C SER A 189 -23.06 -4.54 5.84
N GLN A 190 -21.76 -4.84 6.01
CA GLN A 190 -21.06 -4.69 7.29
C GLN A 190 -21.05 -3.23 7.77
N LEU A 191 -20.76 -2.28 6.87
CA LEU A 191 -20.76 -0.85 7.18
C LEU A 191 -22.16 -0.34 7.53
N ALA A 192 -23.17 -0.77 6.77
CA ALA A 192 -24.56 -0.40 7.01
C ALA A 192 -25.12 -0.96 8.32
N LEU A 193 -24.68 -2.14 8.75
CA LEU A 193 -25.04 -2.76 10.04
C LEU A 193 -24.23 -2.21 11.23
N ASN A 194 -23.17 -1.43 10.99
CA ASN A 194 -22.31 -0.93 12.06
C ASN A 194 -23.02 0.15 12.87
N ARG A 195 -23.47 -0.23 14.07
CA ARG A 195 -24.22 0.65 14.97
C ARG A 195 -23.40 1.83 15.49
N GLU A 196 -22.10 1.65 15.76
CA GLU A 196 -21.22 2.72 16.24
C GLU A 196 -21.03 3.80 15.16
N ARG A 197 -20.85 3.37 13.90
CA ARG A 197 -20.78 4.25 12.73
C ARG A 197 -22.06 5.05 12.55
N ASN A 198 -23.21 4.38 12.55
CA ASN A 198 -24.51 5.03 12.39
C ASN A 198 -24.80 5.99 13.56
N GLN A 199 -24.40 5.62 14.78
CA GLN A 199 -24.51 6.49 15.94
C GLN A 199 -23.63 7.74 15.80
N PHE A 200 -22.41 7.60 15.28
CA PHE A 200 -21.53 8.72 15.01
C PHE A 200 -22.15 9.68 13.99
N ILE A 201 -22.61 9.17 12.84
CA ILE A 201 -23.30 9.96 11.80
C ILE A 201 -24.50 10.73 12.37
N ALA A 202 -25.38 10.06 13.12
CA ALA A 202 -26.53 10.70 13.74
C ALA A 202 -26.10 11.75 14.79
N SER A 203 -25.06 11.47 15.57
CA SER A 203 -24.55 12.41 16.58
C SER A 203 -23.94 13.67 15.97
N THR A 204 -23.25 13.55 14.83
CA THR A 204 -22.67 14.68 14.10
C THR A 204 -23.77 15.65 13.64
N TYR A 205 -24.87 15.14 13.09
CA TYR A 205 -26.00 15.98 12.74
C TYR A 205 -26.61 16.67 13.96
N VAL A 206 -26.87 15.93 15.05
CA VAL A 206 -27.51 16.47 16.26
C VAL A 206 -26.66 17.56 16.92
N GLN A 207 -25.33 17.39 16.98
CA GLN A 207 -24.42 18.37 17.57
C GLN A 207 -24.36 19.68 16.78
N GLN A 208 -24.60 19.63 15.47
CA GLN A 208 -24.51 20.77 14.56
C GLN A 208 -25.85 21.10 13.89
N LYS A 209 -26.97 20.74 14.54
CA LYS A 209 -28.32 20.87 13.96
C LYS A 209 -28.63 22.29 13.47
N GLU A 210 -28.24 23.30 14.24
CA GLU A 210 -28.47 24.72 13.88
C GLU A 210 -27.63 25.17 12.67
N ARG A 211 -26.48 24.53 12.43
CA ARG A 211 -25.57 24.86 11.35
C ARG A 211 -25.91 24.13 10.06
N TYR A 212 -26.23 22.83 10.16
CA TYR A 212 -26.54 22.00 9.01
C TYR A 212 -27.98 22.14 8.52
N GLY A 213 -28.88 22.61 9.39
CA GLY A 213 -30.26 22.91 9.03
C GLY A 213 -30.94 21.73 8.34
N LYS A 214 -31.61 22.01 7.21
CA LYS A 214 -32.33 21.00 6.43
C LYS A 214 -31.34 20.11 5.67
N THR A 215 -31.33 18.81 5.96
CA THR A 215 -30.29 17.88 5.50
C THR A 215 -30.82 16.66 4.75
N ILE A 216 -30.10 16.26 3.70
CA ILE A 216 -30.29 14.97 3.03
C ILE A 216 -29.12 14.05 3.37
N ILE A 217 -29.41 12.83 3.84
CA ILE A 217 -28.40 11.81 4.14
C ILE A 217 -28.49 10.68 3.12
N PHE A 218 -27.41 10.45 2.36
CA PHE A 218 -27.30 9.37 1.41
C PHE A 218 -26.67 8.15 2.07
N VAL A 219 -27.38 7.01 2.07
CA VAL A 219 -26.95 5.75 2.68
C VAL A 219 -27.10 4.56 1.71
N ASP A 220 -26.43 3.44 1.99
CA ASP A 220 -26.34 2.33 1.02
C ASP A 220 -27.44 1.28 1.12
N ARG A 221 -28.06 1.13 2.29
CA ARG A 221 -29.00 0.02 2.58
C ARG A 221 -30.22 0.51 3.36
N TRP A 222 -31.38 -0.08 3.06
CA TRP A 222 -32.67 0.36 3.63
C TRP A 222 -32.76 0.18 5.14
N TYR A 223 -32.10 -0.85 5.69
CA TYR A 223 -32.05 -1.04 7.13
C TYR A 223 -31.17 -0.01 7.85
N GLN A 224 -30.18 0.57 7.15
CA GLN A 224 -29.38 1.68 7.68
C GLN A 224 -30.22 2.96 7.76
N CYS A 225 -31.08 3.20 6.76
CA CYS A 225 -32.06 4.28 6.79
C CYS A 225 -32.91 4.23 8.06
N GLU A 226 -33.53 3.09 8.35
CA GLU A 226 -34.40 2.93 9.51
C GLU A 226 -33.63 3.09 10.84
N GLN A 227 -32.42 2.52 10.94
CA GLN A 227 -31.56 2.71 12.12
C GLN A 227 -31.22 4.19 12.36
N LEU A 228 -30.80 4.92 11.33
CA LEU A 228 -30.46 6.34 11.45
C LEU A 228 -31.70 7.18 11.78
N ARG A 229 -32.86 6.86 11.20
CA ARG A 229 -34.14 7.50 11.55
C ARG A 229 -34.46 7.34 13.02
N GLU A 230 -34.40 6.12 13.55
CA GLU A 230 -34.64 5.86 14.98
C GLU A 230 -33.62 6.60 15.87
N MET A 231 -32.35 6.61 15.49
CA MET A 231 -31.29 7.32 16.23
C MET A 231 -31.49 8.84 16.24
N LEU A 232 -31.97 9.43 15.14
CA LEU A 232 -32.25 10.86 15.04
C LEU A 232 -33.54 11.24 15.78
N VAL A 233 -34.62 10.47 15.59
CA VAL A 233 -35.92 10.71 16.25
C VAL A 233 -35.81 10.56 17.76
N SER A 234 -35.11 9.55 18.25
CA SER A 234 -34.85 9.38 19.70
C SER A 234 -34.07 10.53 20.32
N ARG A 235 -33.39 11.35 19.51
CA ARG A 235 -32.63 12.55 19.91
C ARG A 235 -33.37 13.85 19.60
N GLY A 236 -34.67 13.79 19.27
CA GLY A 236 -35.52 14.97 19.05
C GLY A 236 -35.37 15.62 17.66
N VAL A 237 -34.81 14.92 16.68
CA VAL A 237 -34.75 15.38 15.29
C VAL A 237 -35.96 14.87 14.51
N ARG A 238 -36.59 15.74 13.71
CA ARG A 238 -37.69 15.35 12.81
C ARG A 238 -37.07 14.68 11.58
N ALA A 239 -36.93 13.36 11.59
CA ALA A 239 -36.30 12.61 10.51
C ALA A 239 -37.25 11.55 9.93
N ASP A 240 -37.18 11.34 8.63
CA ASP A 240 -37.91 10.26 7.93
C ASP A 240 -37.08 9.73 6.75
N VAL A 241 -37.51 8.62 6.17
CA VAL A 241 -36.72 7.86 5.18
C VAL A 241 -37.47 7.66 3.87
N ILE A 242 -36.74 7.48 2.76
CA ILE A 242 -37.27 7.12 1.44
C ILE A 242 -36.42 6.00 0.83
N TYR A 243 -37.04 4.89 0.45
CA TYR A 243 -36.38 3.78 -0.26
C TYR A 243 -37.41 2.92 -1.00
N SER A 244 -36.98 2.17 -2.03
CA SER A 244 -37.79 1.16 -2.74
C SER A 244 -37.45 -0.23 -2.20
N HIS A 245 -38.45 -0.98 -1.71
CA HIS A 245 -38.25 -2.34 -1.19
C HIS A 245 -39.14 -3.34 -1.96
N VAL A 246 -38.53 -4.35 -2.59
CA VAL A 246 -39.24 -5.50 -3.16
C VAL A 246 -38.84 -6.74 -2.36
N THR A 247 -39.77 -7.33 -1.61
CA THR A 247 -39.57 -8.57 -0.83
C THR A 247 -39.35 -9.77 -1.75
N ILE A 248 -38.34 -10.59 -1.46
CA ILE A 248 -38.26 -12.01 -1.88
C ILE A 248 -39.27 -12.80 -1.03
N GLU A 249 -40.03 -13.71 -1.65
CA GLU A 249 -41.03 -14.54 -0.95
C GLU A 249 -40.36 -15.50 0.06
N GLY A 250 -40.84 -15.51 1.31
CA GLY A 250 -40.44 -16.51 2.32
C GLY A 250 -40.16 -16.00 3.75
N GLY A 251 -40.18 -14.69 4.00
CA GLY A 251 -39.84 -14.10 5.31
C GLY A 251 -40.98 -13.98 6.34
N GLY A 252 -40.64 -13.99 7.63
CA GLY A 252 -41.55 -13.88 8.78
C GLY A 252 -42.24 -12.51 8.92
N PRO A 253 -43.15 -12.32 9.91
CA PRO A 253 -44.00 -11.12 10.02
C PRO A 253 -43.24 -9.79 10.13
N GLU A 254 -42.06 -9.79 10.77
CA GLU A 254 -41.20 -8.60 10.91
C GLU A 254 -40.49 -8.19 9.61
N GLN A 255 -40.45 -9.08 8.60
CA GLN A 255 -39.88 -8.83 7.27
C GLN A 255 -40.93 -8.35 6.26
N ARG A 256 -42.16 -8.02 6.68
CA ARG A 256 -43.29 -7.62 5.82
C ARG A 256 -43.65 -6.13 5.86
N ASN A 257 -42.76 -5.23 6.26
CA ASN A 257 -43.04 -3.79 6.13
C ASN A 257 -42.76 -3.31 4.70
N ARG A 258 -43.75 -3.43 3.81
CA ARG A 258 -43.74 -2.79 2.49
C ARG A 258 -44.04 -1.28 2.66
N ARG A 259 -43.06 -0.41 2.41
CA ARG A 259 -43.32 1.02 2.12
C ARG A 259 -43.75 1.14 0.66
N THR A 260 -44.88 1.81 0.41
CA THR A 260 -45.39 2.02 -0.96
C THR A 260 -44.82 3.28 -1.59
N SER A 261 -44.93 3.41 -2.92
CA SER A 261 -44.53 4.65 -3.60
C SER A 261 -45.32 5.86 -3.10
N ASP A 262 -46.56 5.66 -2.65
CA ASP A 262 -47.40 6.72 -2.08
C ASP A 262 -46.87 7.21 -0.72
N ASP A 263 -46.29 6.32 0.09
CA ASP A 263 -45.69 6.70 1.38
C ASP A 263 -44.43 7.54 1.18
N ASN A 264 -43.58 7.17 0.22
CA ASN A 264 -42.40 7.96 -0.15
C ASN A 264 -42.79 9.35 -0.66
N HIS A 265 -43.88 9.47 -1.42
CA HIS A 265 -44.39 10.76 -1.89
C HIS A 265 -44.86 11.65 -0.73
N LYS A 266 -45.60 11.10 0.23
CA LYS A 266 -46.04 11.84 1.43
C LYS A 266 -44.86 12.33 2.27
N VAL A 267 -43.84 11.49 2.47
CA VAL A 267 -42.63 11.88 3.21
C VAL A 267 -41.89 13.02 2.52
N LEU A 268 -41.78 12.95 1.19
CA LEU A 268 -41.13 14.00 0.41
C LEU A 268 -41.88 15.34 0.50
N GLU A 269 -43.22 15.34 0.42
CA GLU A 269 -44.01 16.57 0.56
C GLU A 269 -43.91 17.17 1.96
N ARG A 270 -43.89 16.35 3.01
CA ARG A 270 -43.64 16.81 4.39
C ARG A 270 -42.25 17.42 4.56
N PHE A 271 -41.24 16.85 3.89
CA PHE A 271 -39.91 17.44 3.85
C PHE A 271 -39.91 18.79 3.13
N LYS A 272 -40.56 18.91 1.97
CA LYS A 272 -40.69 20.21 1.26
C LYS A 272 -41.39 21.28 2.10
N GLN A 273 -42.41 20.90 2.88
CA GLN A 273 -43.15 21.82 3.76
C GLN A 273 -42.41 22.20 5.05
N GLY A 274 -41.22 21.67 5.29
CA GLY A 274 -40.41 21.95 6.49
C GLY A 274 -40.90 21.23 7.75
N GLU A 275 -41.73 20.19 7.61
CA GLU A 275 -42.16 19.34 8.72
C GLU A 275 -41.07 18.34 9.15
N ILE A 276 -40.12 18.05 8.26
CA ILE A 276 -39.01 17.11 8.46
C ILE A 276 -37.70 17.89 8.29
N ASP A 277 -36.79 17.74 9.25
CA ASP A 277 -35.46 18.36 9.26
C ASP A 277 -34.45 17.53 8.45
N VAL A 278 -34.56 16.20 8.51
CA VAL A 278 -33.62 15.26 7.88
C VAL A 278 -34.33 14.22 7.03
N LEU A 279 -33.94 14.13 5.76
CA LEU A 279 -34.40 13.11 4.84
C LEU A 279 -33.29 12.10 4.55
N ILE A 280 -33.52 10.83 4.85
CA ILE A 280 -32.52 9.77 4.67
C ILE A 280 -32.96 8.89 3.50
N ASN A 281 -32.07 8.65 2.53
CA ASN A 281 -32.42 7.88 1.34
C ASN A 281 -31.43 6.75 1.03
N VAL A 282 -31.93 5.71 0.36
CA VAL A 282 -31.11 4.66 -0.26
C VAL A 282 -31.19 4.79 -1.76
N ARG A 283 -30.11 5.22 -2.42
CA ARG A 283 -29.95 5.25 -3.89
C ARG A 283 -31.16 5.85 -4.65
N MET A 284 -32.01 6.62 -3.99
CA MET A 284 -33.21 7.27 -4.52
C MET A 284 -33.07 8.75 -4.19
N LEU A 285 -33.47 9.62 -5.13
CA LEU A 285 -33.17 11.08 -5.19
C LEU A 285 -31.92 11.45 -6.01
N THR A 286 -31.28 10.50 -6.70
CA THR A 286 -30.22 10.79 -7.68
C THR A 286 -30.75 11.54 -8.90
N GLU A 287 -32.05 11.44 -9.22
CA GLU A 287 -32.70 12.18 -10.31
C GLU A 287 -34.11 12.72 -9.94
N GLY A 288 -34.44 13.92 -10.46
CA GLY A 288 -35.82 14.40 -10.63
C GLY A 288 -36.60 14.82 -9.38
N THR A 289 -35.94 15.17 -8.26
CA THR A 289 -36.62 15.70 -7.06
C THR A 289 -36.09 17.10 -6.69
N ASP A 290 -37.00 18.07 -6.71
CA ASP A 290 -36.72 19.48 -6.45
C ASP A 290 -37.09 19.85 -5.01
N VAL A 291 -36.07 20.20 -4.22
CA VAL A 291 -36.21 20.75 -2.87
C VAL A 291 -35.22 21.91 -2.75
N PRO A 292 -35.66 23.17 -2.92
CA PRO A 292 -34.75 24.29 -3.09
C PRO A 292 -33.98 24.70 -1.84
N ASP A 293 -34.52 24.41 -0.67
CA ASP A 293 -34.06 24.89 0.65
C ASP A 293 -33.18 23.87 1.41
N VAL A 294 -32.56 22.92 0.71
CA VAL A 294 -31.61 21.98 1.33
C VAL A 294 -30.28 22.67 1.59
N GLU A 295 -29.84 22.65 2.84
CA GLU A 295 -28.61 23.32 3.28
C GLU A 295 -27.40 22.39 3.30
N THR A 296 -27.64 21.10 3.56
CA THR A 296 -26.56 20.14 3.82
C THR A 296 -26.82 18.77 3.19
N VAL A 297 -25.75 18.16 2.69
CA VAL A 297 -25.72 16.77 2.21
C VAL A 297 -24.71 15.97 3.00
N PHE A 298 -25.15 14.85 3.58
CA PHE A 298 -24.28 13.87 4.23
C PHE A 298 -24.02 12.71 3.27
N LEU A 299 -22.74 12.49 2.96
CA LEU A 299 -22.25 11.37 2.18
C LEU A 299 -21.72 10.30 3.13
N THR A 300 -22.52 9.27 3.37
CA THR A 300 -22.16 8.18 4.28
C THR A 300 -21.41 7.04 3.60
N ARG A 301 -20.95 7.24 2.35
CA ARG A 301 -20.10 6.32 1.60
C ARG A 301 -19.12 7.10 0.71
N GLN A 302 -17.91 6.56 0.56
CA GLN A 302 -16.96 6.97 -0.46
C GLN A 302 -17.23 6.17 -1.74
N THR A 303 -17.44 6.86 -2.86
CA THR A 303 -17.64 6.25 -4.18
C THR A 303 -16.50 6.63 -5.12
N THR A 304 -16.20 5.76 -6.08
CA THR A 304 -15.25 6.06 -7.17
C THR A 304 -15.93 6.72 -8.36
N SER A 305 -17.27 6.90 -8.33
CA SER A 305 -18.02 7.59 -9.38
C SER A 305 -18.10 9.09 -9.11
N HIS A 306 -17.39 9.88 -9.92
CA HIS A 306 -17.45 11.34 -9.90
C HIS A 306 -18.85 11.88 -10.27
N VAL A 307 -19.58 11.15 -11.11
CA VAL A 307 -20.94 11.51 -11.56
C VAL A 307 -21.92 11.42 -10.38
N LEU A 308 -21.91 10.31 -9.64
CA LEU A 308 -22.79 10.10 -8.49
C LEU A 308 -22.56 11.14 -7.38
N ILE A 309 -21.30 11.47 -7.09
CA ILE A 309 -20.94 12.54 -6.12
C ILE A 309 -21.50 13.88 -6.57
N THR A 310 -21.33 14.23 -7.84
CA THR A 310 -21.81 15.50 -8.39
C THR A 310 -23.33 15.59 -8.33
N GLN A 311 -24.05 14.51 -8.63
CA GLN A 311 -25.51 14.45 -8.51
C GLN A 311 -25.98 14.62 -7.06
N MET A 312 -25.34 13.96 -6.09
CA MET A 312 -25.68 14.06 -4.67
C MET A 312 -25.45 15.48 -4.13
N ILE A 313 -24.28 16.07 -4.42
CA ILE A 313 -23.92 17.43 -3.99
C ILE A 313 -24.85 18.46 -4.65
N GLY A 314 -25.18 18.29 -5.93
CA GLY A 314 -26.06 19.19 -6.68
C GLY A 314 -27.44 19.39 -6.06
N ARG A 315 -27.87 18.52 -5.14
CA ARG A 315 -29.14 18.66 -4.40
C ARG A 315 -29.12 19.77 -3.33
N ALA A 316 -27.95 20.16 -2.82
CA ALA A 316 -27.80 21.27 -1.87
C ALA A 316 -27.22 22.55 -2.50
N LEU A 317 -26.68 22.49 -3.71
CA LEU A 317 -25.99 23.63 -4.34
C LEU A 317 -26.92 24.74 -4.89
N ARG A 318 -28.17 24.82 -4.45
CA ARG A 318 -29.11 25.83 -4.98
C ARG A 318 -28.88 27.17 -4.31
N GLY A 319 -28.65 28.20 -5.11
CA GLY A 319 -28.40 29.56 -4.62
C GLY A 319 -29.67 30.32 -4.22
N GLN A 320 -29.49 31.44 -3.54
CA GLN A 320 -30.56 32.30 -3.02
C GLN A 320 -31.56 32.78 -4.09
N ARG A 321 -31.12 32.92 -5.36
CA ARG A 321 -31.99 33.34 -6.46
C ARG A 321 -33.10 32.34 -6.78
N PHE A 322 -32.92 31.07 -6.41
CA PHE A 322 -33.88 29.98 -6.64
C PHE A 322 -34.42 29.39 -5.33
N GLY A 323 -34.45 30.19 -4.26
CA GLY A 323 -35.01 29.79 -2.96
C GLY A 323 -34.11 28.86 -2.14
N GLY A 324 -32.84 28.72 -2.51
CA GLY A 324 -31.84 28.00 -1.71
C GLY A 324 -30.97 28.93 -0.86
N THR A 325 -29.78 28.46 -0.49
CA THR A 325 -28.93 29.11 0.50
C THR A 325 -27.70 29.78 -0.11
N ALA A 326 -27.01 30.61 0.68
CA ALA A 326 -25.74 31.21 0.24
C ALA A 326 -24.60 30.18 0.28
N GLN A 327 -24.65 29.25 1.22
CA GLN A 327 -23.67 28.19 1.43
C GLN A 327 -24.37 26.83 1.52
N ALA A 328 -23.71 25.80 1.01
CA ALA A 328 -24.17 24.43 1.05
C ALA A 328 -23.10 23.54 1.68
N TYR A 329 -23.43 22.82 2.74
CA TYR A 329 -22.45 21.95 3.42
C TYR A 329 -22.44 20.57 2.78
N VAL A 330 -21.25 20.09 2.43
CA VAL A 330 -21.01 18.73 1.93
C VAL A 330 -20.19 18.00 2.97
N VAL A 331 -20.84 17.10 3.70
CA VAL A 331 -20.25 16.41 4.85
C VAL A 331 -20.01 14.94 4.50
N SER A 332 -18.75 14.53 4.40
CA SER A 332 -18.33 13.18 4.04
C SER A 332 -17.89 12.39 5.27
N PHE A 333 -18.37 11.15 5.38
CA PHE A 333 -17.93 10.22 6.42
C PHE A 333 -16.93 9.23 5.84
N VAL A 334 -15.70 9.28 6.34
CA VAL A 334 -14.55 8.52 5.81
C VAL A 334 -14.24 7.34 6.73
N ASP A 335 -14.22 6.14 6.15
CA ASP A 335 -13.83 4.90 6.83
C ASP A 335 -12.35 4.59 6.59
N ASN A 336 -11.72 3.79 7.47
CA ASN A 336 -10.32 3.42 7.35
C ASN A 336 -10.14 2.18 6.46
N TRP A 337 -9.50 2.36 5.30
CA TRP A 337 -9.23 1.32 4.30
C TRP A 337 -7.80 0.77 4.38
N LYS A 338 -7.62 -0.56 4.25
CA LYS A 338 -6.29 -1.22 4.23
C LYS A 338 -5.58 -1.21 2.87
N HIS A 339 -6.32 -1.04 1.77
CA HIS A 339 -5.78 -0.99 0.40
C HIS A 339 -6.15 0.36 -0.25
N LEU A 340 -5.24 0.91 -1.07
CA LEU A 340 -5.44 2.18 -1.77
C LEU A 340 -6.53 2.04 -2.84
N ILE A 341 -7.68 2.65 -2.60
CA ILE A 341 -8.74 2.83 -3.59
C ILE A 341 -8.67 4.30 -4.04
N ASN A 342 -8.57 4.53 -5.35
CA ASN A 342 -8.54 5.88 -5.90
C ASN A 342 -9.98 6.42 -5.96
N TRP A 343 -10.38 7.13 -4.91
CA TRP A 343 -11.74 7.66 -4.76
C TRP A 343 -11.99 8.85 -5.69
N ALA A 344 -13.26 9.05 -6.06
CA ALA A 344 -13.63 10.21 -6.85
C ALA A 344 -13.59 11.48 -5.99
N GLU A 345 -12.71 12.43 -6.33
CA GLU A 345 -12.72 13.78 -5.77
C GLU A 345 -13.65 14.70 -6.55
N TYR A 346 -14.41 15.56 -5.87
CA TYR A 346 -15.17 16.62 -6.54
C TYR A 346 -14.22 17.78 -6.88
N THR A 347 -13.92 17.95 -8.16
CA THR A 347 -13.17 19.10 -8.68
C THR A 347 -14.08 20.03 -9.47
N LEU A 348 -14.08 21.32 -9.12
CA LEU A 348 -14.69 22.37 -9.94
C LEU A 348 -13.80 22.56 -11.18
N TYR A 349 -14.15 21.89 -12.28
CA TYR A 349 -13.43 22.05 -13.54
C TYR A 349 -13.57 23.48 -14.08
N ASP A 350 -12.43 24.14 -14.32
CA ASP A 350 -12.36 25.44 -14.97
C ASP A 350 -12.69 25.28 -16.47
N GLY A 351 -13.89 25.71 -16.85
CA GLY A 351 -14.32 25.83 -18.24
C GLY A 351 -13.78 27.09 -18.92
N GLU A 352 -12.49 27.42 -18.73
CA GLU A 352 -11.79 28.39 -19.58
C GLU A 352 -10.61 27.68 -20.23
N THR A 353 -10.72 27.49 -21.55
CA THR A 353 -9.72 26.86 -22.41
C THR A 353 -8.32 27.39 -22.14
N ALA A 354 -7.51 26.56 -21.48
CA ALA A 354 -6.07 26.55 -21.62
C ALA A 354 -5.66 25.10 -21.76
N ASP A 355 -5.18 24.77 -22.97
CA ASP A 355 -4.34 23.61 -23.27
C ASP A 355 -3.38 23.32 -22.13
N THR A 356 -3.81 22.46 -21.21
CA THR A 356 -2.88 21.61 -20.50
C THR A 356 -3.10 20.25 -21.11
N MET A 357 -2.35 20.00 -22.19
CA MET A 357 -1.94 18.64 -22.49
C MET A 357 -1.53 18.04 -21.15
N LEU A 358 -2.33 17.10 -20.64
CA LEU A 358 -1.76 16.04 -19.83
C LEU A 358 -0.65 15.51 -20.72
N VAL A 359 0.59 15.89 -20.42
CA VAL A 359 1.77 15.31 -21.06
C VAL A 359 1.50 13.82 -20.99
N PRO A 360 1.26 13.13 -22.12
CA PRO A 360 1.09 11.70 -22.06
C PRO A 360 2.42 11.27 -21.48
N VAL A 361 2.37 10.77 -20.25
CA VAL A 361 3.53 10.24 -19.59
C VAL A 361 3.98 9.13 -20.52
N ARG A 362 4.95 9.43 -21.40
CA ARG A 362 5.72 8.41 -22.09
C ARG A 362 6.53 7.76 -20.98
N ARG A 363 5.91 6.79 -20.32
CA ARG A 363 6.58 5.79 -19.49
C ARG A 363 6.34 4.43 -20.16
N PRO A 364 7.38 3.59 -20.15
CA PRO A 364 7.48 2.44 -21.01
C PRO A 364 6.40 1.41 -20.66
N PRO A 365 5.91 0.65 -21.64
CA PRO A 365 4.76 -0.24 -21.46
C PRO A 365 4.96 -1.40 -20.45
N VAL A 366 6.16 -1.61 -19.91
CA VAL A 366 6.49 -2.76 -19.05
C VAL A 366 5.87 -2.68 -17.64
N HIS A 367 5.44 -1.50 -17.17
CA HIS A 367 4.69 -1.39 -15.91
C HIS A 367 3.27 -1.99 -15.98
N LEU A 368 2.81 -2.35 -17.18
CA LEU A 368 1.50 -2.97 -17.43
C LEU A 368 1.57 -4.49 -17.57
N ILE A 369 2.76 -5.11 -17.41
CA ILE A 369 2.80 -6.55 -17.16
C ILE A 369 2.11 -6.75 -15.82
N SER A 370 0.90 -7.28 -15.87
CA SER A 370 0.13 -7.56 -14.66
C SER A 370 1.02 -8.37 -13.72
N ILE A 371 1.11 -7.94 -12.47
CA ILE A 371 1.69 -8.74 -11.39
C ILE A 371 1.04 -10.14 -11.39
N ALA A 372 -0.17 -10.29 -11.93
CA ALA A 372 -0.81 -11.57 -12.21
C ALA A 372 -0.05 -12.41 -13.24
N LEU A 373 0.40 -11.87 -14.38
CA LEU A 373 1.15 -12.62 -15.42
C LEU A 373 2.47 -13.17 -14.87
N VAL A 374 3.24 -12.34 -14.13
CA VAL A 374 4.49 -12.75 -13.49
C VAL A 374 4.24 -13.82 -12.43
N ARG A 375 3.16 -13.69 -11.65
CA ARG A 375 2.76 -14.69 -10.64
C ARG A 375 2.20 -15.96 -11.26
N ASP A 376 1.55 -15.88 -12.41
CA ASP A 376 0.95 -17.04 -13.07
C ASP A 376 1.99 -17.89 -13.78
N LEU A 377 2.93 -17.23 -14.46
CA LEU A 377 4.13 -17.86 -15.01
C LEU A 377 4.90 -18.57 -13.90
N ALA A 378 5.17 -17.88 -12.79
CA ALA A 378 5.85 -18.45 -11.63
C ALA A 378 5.07 -19.62 -11.00
N ARG A 379 3.73 -19.52 -10.91
CA ARG A 379 2.86 -20.55 -10.31
C ARG A 379 2.75 -21.81 -11.18
N LYS A 380 2.56 -21.68 -12.49
CA LYS A 380 2.53 -22.82 -13.42
C LYS A 380 3.91 -23.49 -13.52
N MET A 381 4.99 -22.69 -13.46
CA MET A 381 6.34 -23.24 -13.27
C MET A 381 6.41 -24.03 -11.96
N ASP A 382 5.91 -23.50 -10.84
CA ASP A 382 5.99 -24.09 -9.50
C ASP A 382 5.23 -25.41 -9.31
N GLN A 383 4.18 -25.65 -10.09
CA GLN A 383 3.40 -26.89 -10.05
C GLN A 383 4.10 -28.07 -10.73
N GLY A 384 5.27 -27.87 -11.36
CA GLY A 384 5.96 -28.95 -12.08
C GLY A 384 5.24 -29.42 -13.35
N LEU A 385 4.15 -28.74 -13.74
CA LEU A 385 3.37 -28.99 -14.96
C LEU A 385 4.02 -28.40 -16.22
N VAL A 386 5.09 -27.63 -16.09
CA VAL A 386 5.92 -27.22 -17.22
C VAL A 386 7.11 -28.17 -17.32
N ILE A 387 6.90 -29.31 -17.98
CA ILE A 387 7.99 -29.87 -18.80
C ILE A 387 8.11 -28.86 -19.93
N ASN A 388 9.16 -28.04 -19.93
CA ASN A 388 9.35 -27.06 -20.98
C ASN A 388 9.72 -27.83 -22.26
N ILE A 389 8.71 -28.22 -23.05
CA ILE A 389 8.90 -28.86 -24.35
C ILE A 389 9.25 -27.75 -25.38
N ASP A 390 8.74 -26.54 -25.18
CA ASP A 390 8.83 -25.42 -26.13
C ASP A 390 9.87 -24.34 -25.75
N PRO A 391 10.34 -23.51 -26.70
CA PRO A 391 11.26 -22.41 -26.43
C PRO A 391 10.68 -21.35 -25.48
N PHE A 392 11.51 -20.78 -24.61
CA PHE A 392 11.18 -19.74 -23.62
C PHE A 392 10.44 -18.53 -24.21
N GLN A 393 10.76 -18.13 -25.45
CA GLN A 393 10.08 -17.03 -26.13
C GLN A 393 8.55 -17.26 -26.28
N THR A 394 8.10 -18.52 -26.36
CA THR A 394 6.67 -18.87 -26.47
C THR A 394 5.87 -18.54 -25.19
N MET A 395 6.56 -18.35 -24.06
CA MET A 395 5.98 -18.01 -22.76
C MET A 395 5.82 -16.49 -22.55
N LEU A 396 6.44 -15.67 -23.39
CA LEU A 396 6.31 -14.22 -23.34
C LEU A 396 5.24 -13.76 -24.34
N PRO A 397 4.37 -12.81 -23.97
CA PRO A 397 3.42 -12.26 -24.92
C PRO A 397 4.17 -11.52 -26.04
N VAL A 398 3.67 -11.67 -27.27
CA VAL A 398 4.13 -10.94 -28.45
C VAL A 398 3.77 -9.45 -28.36
N GLY A 399 2.69 -9.15 -27.66
CA GLY A 399 2.15 -7.81 -27.51
C GLY A 399 0.79 -7.84 -26.82
N TRP A 400 0.05 -6.75 -26.89
CA TRP A 400 -1.32 -6.68 -26.40
C TRP A 400 -2.20 -5.81 -27.28
N TYR A 401 -3.49 -6.14 -27.31
CA TYR A 401 -4.53 -5.25 -27.79
C TYR A 401 -5.01 -4.35 -26.65
N ARG A 402 -5.32 -3.09 -26.96
CA ARG A 402 -5.98 -2.17 -26.03
C ARG A 402 -7.44 -2.00 -26.44
N ALA A 403 -8.35 -2.58 -25.66
CA ALA A 403 -9.78 -2.43 -25.82
C ALA A 403 -10.28 -1.24 -24.98
N ASP A 404 -11.03 -0.33 -25.60
CA ASP A 404 -11.80 0.71 -24.93
C ASP A 404 -13.27 0.69 -25.37
N TYR A 405 -14.20 0.83 -24.42
CA TYR A 405 -15.64 0.90 -24.67
C TYR A 405 -16.39 1.50 -23.47
N LEU A 406 -17.64 1.93 -23.69
CA LEU A 406 -18.51 2.44 -22.62
C LEU A 406 -19.32 1.29 -21.99
N ALA A 407 -19.33 1.16 -20.67
CA ALA A 407 -20.13 0.18 -19.93
C ALA A 407 -21.07 0.88 -18.94
N ARG A 408 -22.24 0.28 -18.68
CA ARG A 408 -23.21 0.84 -17.74
C ARG A 408 -22.75 0.59 -16.29
N VAL A 409 -22.85 1.63 -15.46
CA VAL A 409 -22.62 1.50 -14.02
C VAL A 409 -23.79 0.74 -13.40
N GLU A 410 -23.48 -0.26 -12.58
CA GLU A 410 -24.50 -1.14 -12.00
C GLU A 410 -25.51 -0.36 -11.15
N GLY A 411 -26.79 -0.40 -11.55
CA GLY A 411 -27.88 0.25 -10.83
C GLY A 411 -28.09 1.75 -11.13
N THR A 412 -27.37 2.35 -12.08
CA THR A 412 -27.65 3.71 -12.58
C THR A 412 -27.82 3.70 -14.11
N ASP A 413 -28.31 4.78 -14.73
CA ASP A 413 -28.32 4.93 -16.20
C ASP A 413 -26.98 5.52 -16.73
N ASP A 414 -25.97 5.65 -15.86
CA ASP A 414 -24.67 6.23 -16.22
C ASP A 414 -23.78 5.24 -16.97
N LEU A 415 -22.91 5.78 -17.84
CA LEU A 415 -21.90 5.04 -18.56
C LEU A 415 -20.50 5.45 -18.11
N GLU A 416 -19.59 4.49 -18.03
CA GLU A 416 -18.17 4.71 -17.77
C GLU A 416 -17.29 4.13 -18.88
N THR A 417 -16.15 4.78 -19.13
CA THR A 417 -15.14 4.27 -20.07
C THR A 417 -14.34 3.15 -19.42
N VAL A 418 -14.46 1.95 -19.98
CA VAL A 418 -13.63 0.79 -19.63
C VAL A 418 -12.41 0.78 -20.56
N ILE A 419 -11.22 0.58 -20.00
CA ILE A 419 -9.99 0.34 -20.74
C ILE A 419 -9.40 -0.99 -20.27
N GLN A 420 -9.28 -1.96 -21.19
CA GLN A 420 -8.74 -3.29 -20.93
C GLN A 420 -7.56 -3.59 -21.86
N LEU A 421 -6.57 -4.33 -21.36
CA LEU A 421 -5.45 -4.84 -22.15
C LEU A 421 -5.58 -6.36 -22.31
N ALA A 422 -5.62 -6.84 -23.55
CA ALA A 422 -5.65 -8.27 -23.87
C ALA A 422 -4.27 -8.70 -24.36
N MET A 423 -3.57 -9.52 -23.58
CA MET A 423 -2.25 -10.04 -23.93
C MET A 423 -2.35 -11.12 -25.00
N VAL A 424 -1.39 -11.14 -25.94
CA VAL A 424 -1.38 -12.05 -27.08
C VAL A 424 -0.10 -12.87 -27.09
N PHE A 425 -0.24 -14.20 -27.12
CA PHE A 425 0.89 -15.12 -27.21
C PHE A 425 1.15 -15.58 -28.65
N GLU A 426 2.34 -16.16 -28.91
CA GLU A 426 2.78 -16.52 -30.26
C GLU A 426 1.83 -17.53 -30.94
N HIS A 427 1.30 -18.48 -30.17
CA HIS A 427 0.31 -19.47 -30.64
C HIS A 427 -1.10 -18.87 -30.86
N GLU A 428 -1.38 -17.67 -30.35
CA GLU A 428 -2.67 -16.98 -30.50
C GLU A 428 -2.60 -15.82 -31.51
N GLN A 429 -1.39 -15.40 -31.89
CA GLN A 429 -1.15 -14.17 -32.65
C GLN A 429 -1.91 -14.14 -33.98
N GLU A 430 -2.02 -15.26 -34.67
CA GLU A 430 -2.76 -15.36 -35.93
C GLU A 430 -4.27 -15.57 -35.71
N ALA A 431 -4.67 -16.09 -34.54
CA ALA A 431 -6.06 -16.38 -34.21
C ALA A 431 -6.86 -15.10 -33.96
N TYR A 432 -6.30 -14.10 -33.24
CA TYR A 432 -7.01 -12.84 -32.96
C TYR A 432 -7.39 -12.06 -34.24
N PRO A 433 -6.49 -11.75 -35.19
CA PRO A 433 -6.86 -11.08 -36.43
C PRO A 433 -7.86 -11.87 -37.27
N ARG A 434 -7.70 -13.20 -37.35
CA ARG A 434 -8.62 -14.08 -38.09
C ARG A 434 -10.01 -14.11 -37.47
N TRP A 435 -10.10 -14.15 -36.15
CA TRP A 435 -11.36 -14.03 -35.42
C TRP A 435 -12.01 -12.67 -35.68
N MET A 436 -11.30 -11.56 -35.44
CA MET A 436 -11.84 -10.20 -35.66
C MET A 436 -12.32 -9.97 -37.09
N ALA A 437 -11.60 -10.50 -38.09
CA ALA A 437 -11.98 -10.39 -39.50
C ALA A 437 -13.18 -11.28 -39.89
N ALA A 438 -13.47 -12.33 -39.11
CA ALA A 438 -14.57 -13.25 -39.36
C ALA A 438 -15.89 -12.81 -38.71
N LEU A 439 -15.86 -11.84 -37.79
CA LEU A 439 -17.05 -11.33 -37.12
C LEU A 439 -17.85 -10.42 -38.03
N THR A 440 -19.16 -10.63 -38.05
CA THR A 440 -20.12 -9.76 -38.73
C THR A 440 -20.76 -8.76 -37.76
N ALA A 441 -21.42 -7.73 -38.30
CA ALA A 441 -22.19 -6.79 -37.48
C ALA A 441 -23.30 -7.49 -36.67
N ALA A 442 -23.83 -8.63 -37.14
CA ALA A 442 -24.81 -9.42 -36.41
C ALA A 442 -24.17 -10.13 -35.20
N ASP A 443 -22.95 -10.64 -35.35
CA ASP A 443 -22.22 -11.32 -34.27
C ASP A 443 -21.81 -10.37 -33.14
N LEU A 444 -21.54 -9.10 -33.48
CA LEU A 444 -21.15 -8.04 -32.55
C LEU A 444 -22.35 -7.33 -31.89
N GLN A 445 -23.57 -7.51 -32.42
CA GLN A 445 -24.75 -6.79 -31.95
C GLN A 445 -25.09 -7.04 -30.46
N PRO A 446 -24.96 -8.27 -29.91
CA PRO A 446 -25.15 -8.51 -28.48
C PRO A 446 -24.13 -7.77 -27.61
N PHE A 447 -22.91 -7.59 -28.12
CA PHE A 447 -21.82 -6.89 -27.44
C PHE A 447 -21.91 -5.37 -27.63
N ALA A 448 -22.90 -4.83 -28.34
CA ALA A 448 -23.09 -3.39 -28.44
C ALA A 448 -23.84 -2.80 -27.24
N ASP A 449 -24.58 -3.64 -26.50
CA ASP A 449 -25.33 -3.24 -25.31
C ASP A 449 -24.37 -2.95 -24.15
N GLU A 450 -24.45 -1.77 -23.55
CA GLU A 450 -23.60 -1.40 -22.41
C GLU A 450 -23.93 -2.15 -21.11
N GLN A 451 -25.02 -2.92 -21.08
CA GLN A 451 -25.44 -3.78 -19.94
C GLN A 451 -24.96 -5.22 -20.03
N VAL A 452 -24.46 -5.65 -21.20
CA VAL A 452 -24.10 -7.05 -21.42
C VAL A 452 -23.02 -7.48 -20.44
N GLN A 453 -23.27 -8.59 -19.73
CA GLN A 453 -22.28 -9.20 -18.85
C GLN A 453 -21.61 -10.38 -19.54
N LEU A 454 -20.42 -10.74 -19.05
CA LEU A 454 -19.67 -11.91 -19.54
C LEU A 454 -20.52 -13.19 -19.48
N ALA A 455 -21.33 -13.34 -18.42
CA ALA A 455 -22.17 -14.51 -18.21
C ALA A 455 -23.25 -14.67 -19.30
N ASP A 456 -23.76 -13.55 -19.83
CA ASP A 456 -24.85 -13.54 -20.81
C ASP A 456 -24.41 -14.08 -22.18
N GLN A 457 -23.12 -13.97 -22.50
CA GLN A 457 -22.55 -14.33 -23.80
C GLN A 457 -21.57 -15.51 -23.72
N ARG A 458 -21.58 -16.26 -22.62
CA ARG A 458 -20.60 -17.33 -22.39
C ARG A 458 -20.61 -18.39 -23.49
N ASP A 459 -21.79 -18.84 -23.92
CA ASP A 459 -21.93 -19.85 -24.97
C ASP A 459 -21.33 -19.41 -26.32
N GLN A 460 -21.54 -18.13 -26.70
CA GLN A 460 -21.00 -17.57 -27.93
C GLN A 460 -19.48 -17.39 -27.86
N LEU A 461 -18.95 -16.98 -26.70
CA LEU A 461 -17.51 -16.86 -26.47
C LEU A 461 -16.82 -18.23 -26.47
N ASP A 462 -17.46 -19.25 -25.88
CA ASP A 462 -16.95 -20.62 -25.88
C ASP A 462 -16.95 -21.24 -27.29
N ASP A 463 -17.95 -20.96 -28.12
CA ASP A 463 -17.95 -21.34 -29.55
C ASP A 463 -16.81 -20.66 -30.32
N TRP A 464 -16.62 -19.36 -30.16
CA TRP A 464 -15.51 -18.64 -30.81
C TRP A 464 -14.15 -19.18 -30.38
N ARG A 465 -14.00 -19.50 -29.09
CA ARG A 465 -12.80 -20.16 -28.57
C ARG A 465 -12.59 -21.51 -29.27
N ALA A 466 -13.61 -22.36 -29.33
CA ALA A 466 -13.52 -23.67 -29.96
C ALA A 466 -13.26 -23.60 -31.47
N ARG A 467 -13.74 -22.57 -32.17
CA ARG A 467 -13.62 -22.43 -33.63
C ARG A 467 -12.31 -21.75 -34.08
N PHE A 468 -11.91 -20.69 -33.40
CA PHE A 468 -10.78 -19.86 -33.82
C PHE A 468 -9.52 -20.15 -33.03
N PHE A 469 -9.63 -20.63 -31.80
CA PHE A 469 -8.51 -20.87 -30.88
C PHE A 469 -8.32 -22.36 -30.55
N ALA A 470 -8.86 -23.28 -31.38
CA ALA A 470 -8.76 -24.73 -31.17
C ALA A 470 -7.32 -25.26 -31.08
N GLU A 471 -6.41 -24.65 -31.85
CA GLU A 471 -4.98 -25.00 -31.92
C GLU A 471 -4.13 -24.22 -30.90
N ALA A 472 -4.71 -23.18 -30.29
CA ALA A 472 -4.13 -22.48 -29.16
C ALA A 472 -4.41 -23.33 -27.90
N GLY A 473 -3.39 -23.94 -27.31
CA GLY A 473 -3.55 -24.71 -26.06
C GLY A 473 -4.08 -23.85 -24.89
N GLU A 474 -4.16 -24.42 -23.69
CA GLU A 474 -4.47 -23.62 -22.48
C GLU A 474 -3.33 -22.62 -22.18
N GLY A 475 -3.47 -21.39 -22.66
CA GLY A 475 -2.47 -20.33 -22.53
C GLY A 475 -2.07 -19.98 -21.08
N LEU A 476 -0.91 -19.35 -20.94
CA LEU A 476 -0.40 -18.77 -19.70
C LEU A 476 -0.98 -17.35 -19.49
N GLY A 477 -2.15 -17.21 -18.86
CA GLY A 477 -2.72 -15.87 -18.58
C GLY A 477 -4.23 -15.86 -18.36
N ASP A 478 -4.81 -14.64 -18.34
CA ASP A 478 -6.24 -14.35 -18.10
C ASP A 478 -7.20 -15.23 -18.93
N ASP A 479 -8.41 -15.47 -18.43
CA ASP A 479 -9.45 -16.26 -19.13
C ASP A 479 -9.63 -15.73 -20.56
N LEU A 480 -9.21 -16.52 -21.56
CA LEU A 480 -9.32 -16.17 -22.99
C LEU A 480 -10.73 -15.67 -23.35
N SER A 481 -11.75 -16.24 -22.72
CA SER A 481 -13.16 -15.83 -22.89
C SER A 481 -13.40 -14.39 -22.44
N LEU A 482 -12.74 -13.95 -21.36
CA LEU A 482 -12.80 -12.58 -20.87
C LEU A 482 -12.09 -11.62 -21.84
N ASN A 483 -10.93 -12.01 -22.39
CA ASN A 483 -10.24 -11.21 -23.42
C ASN A 483 -11.09 -11.04 -24.69
N LEU A 484 -11.69 -12.13 -25.16
CA LEU A 484 -12.60 -12.10 -26.31
C LEU A 484 -13.83 -11.23 -26.03
N PHE A 485 -14.38 -11.27 -24.82
CA PHE A 485 -15.49 -10.40 -24.42
C PHE A 485 -15.12 -8.91 -24.52
N HIS A 486 -14.00 -8.50 -23.94
CA HIS A 486 -13.57 -7.09 -23.97
C HIS A 486 -13.24 -6.60 -25.37
N LEU A 487 -12.61 -7.45 -26.20
CA LEU A 487 -12.32 -7.12 -27.60
C LEU A 487 -13.59 -7.04 -28.44
N ALA A 488 -14.56 -7.94 -28.23
CA ALA A 488 -15.87 -7.90 -28.90
C ALA A 488 -16.65 -6.63 -28.53
N ARG A 489 -16.61 -6.22 -27.25
CA ARG A 489 -17.19 -4.95 -26.78
C ARG A 489 -16.55 -3.74 -27.47
N HIS A 490 -15.22 -3.74 -27.62
CA HIS A 490 -14.52 -2.67 -28.34
C HIS A 490 -14.92 -2.62 -29.82
N LEU A 491 -14.90 -3.77 -30.51
CA LEU A 491 -15.31 -3.89 -31.91
C LEU A 491 -16.75 -3.43 -32.12
N ALA A 492 -17.67 -3.83 -31.23
CA ALA A 492 -19.05 -3.38 -31.28
C ALA A 492 -19.19 -1.86 -31.05
N ALA A 493 -18.39 -1.29 -30.16
CA ALA A 493 -18.37 0.15 -29.90
C ALA A 493 -17.76 0.99 -31.04
N HIS A 494 -16.87 0.40 -31.84
CA HIS A 494 -16.10 1.07 -32.88
C HIS A 494 -16.42 0.56 -34.31
N GLU A 495 -17.63 0.05 -34.54
CA GLU A 495 -18.11 -0.36 -35.88
C GLU A 495 -17.20 -1.40 -36.56
N GLY A 496 -16.64 -2.33 -35.79
CA GLY A 496 -15.75 -3.38 -36.26
C GLY A 496 -14.30 -2.92 -36.50
N GLN A 497 -13.94 -1.68 -36.14
CA GLN A 497 -12.55 -1.25 -36.17
C GLN A 497 -11.73 -1.99 -35.11
N ALA A 498 -10.68 -2.67 -35.56
CA ALA A 498 -9.81 -3.43 -34.67
C ALA A 498 -9.05 -2.52 -33.69
N PRO A 499 -8.91 -2.92 -32.42
CA PRO A 499 -8.15 -2.17 -31.44
C PRO A 499 -6.67 -2.07 -31.82
N PRO A 500 -5.97 -1.00 -31.40
CA PRO A 500 -4.54 -0.89 -31.65
C PRO A 500 -3.78 -2.03 -30.95
N PHE A 501 -2.91 -2.69 -31.71
CA PHE A 501 -1.97 -3.70 -31.22
C PHE A 501 -0.62 -3.06 -30.91
N PHE A 502 -0.10 -3.31 -29.72
CA PHE A 502 1.21 -2.83 -29.29
C PHE A 502 2.16 -4.02 -29.21
N VAL A 503 3.23 -3.97 -30.00
CA VAL A 503 4.25 -5.02 -30.05
C VAL A 503 5.18 -4.88 -28.85
N PHE A 504 5.59 -6.02 -28.29
CA PHE A 504 6.64 -6.06 -27.28
C PHE A 504 8.02 -6.14 -27.96
N ASP A 505 8.48 -5.01 -28.49
CA ASP A 505 9.67 -4.89 -29.35
C ASP A 505 10.98 -5.42 -28.71
N GLU A 506 11.04 -5.45 -27.37
CA GLU A 506 12.23 -5.89 -26.63
C GLU A 506 12.19 -7.38 -26.26
N ARG A 507 11.20 -8.18 -26.71
CA ARG A 507 11.09 -9.61 -26.33
C ARG A 507 12.32 -10.45 -26.69
N THR A 508 12.94 -10.16 -27.84
CA THR A 508 14.12 -10.89 -28.36
C THR A 508 15.38 -10.63 -27.53
N HIS A 509 15.42 -9.53 -26.80
CA HIS A 509 16.49 -9.23 -25.85
C HIS A 509 16.45 -10.09 -24.59
N HIS A 510 15.32 -10.77 -24.34
CA HIS A 510 15.02 -11.53 -23.12
C HIS A 510 14.87 -13.02 -23.44
N ASP A 511 15.68 -13.56 -24.34
CA ASP A 511 15.67 -14.97 -24.70
C ASP A 511 16.65 -15.77 -23.84
N LEU A 512 16.11 -16.55 -22.91
CA LEU A 512 16.89 -17.38 -22.01
C LEU A 512 17.50 -18.61 -22.71
N ASP A 513 16.87 -19.12 -23.77
CA ASP A 513 17.41 -20.22 -24.55
C ASP A 513 18.63 -19.80 -25.36
N GLN A 514 18.61 -18.58 -25.90
CA GLN A 514 19.78 -18.02 -26.57
C GLN A 514 20.97 -17.88 -25.60
N ILE A 515 20.72 -17.43 -24.36
CA ILE A 515 21.75 -17.33 -23.31
C ILE A 515 22.25 -18.73 -22.91
N ALA A 516 21.34 -19.71 -22.79
CA ALA A 516 21.70 -21.10 -22.51
C ALA A 516 22.61 -21.68 -23.60
N ALA A 517 22.24 -21.56 -24.87
CA ALA A 517 23.07 -22.01 -25.99
C ALA A 517 24.48 -21.36 -25.98
N GLN A 518 24.56 -20.04 -25.78
CA GLN A 518 25.84 -19.33 -25.76
C GLN A 518 26.75 -19.75 -24.60
N LEU A 519 26.19 -20.13 -23.45
CA LEU A 519 26.96 -20.55 -22.28
C LEU A 519 27.31 -22.04 -22.31
N ILE A 520 26.55 -22.87 -23.03
CA ILE A 520 26.88 -24.28 -23.30
C ILE A 520 28.13 -24.38 -24.19
N ASP A 521 28.24 -23.56 -25.22
CA ASP A 521 29.34 -23.61 -26.20
C ASP A 521 30.68 -23.03 -25.67
N ARG A 522 30.69 -22.46 -24.47
CA ARG A 522 31.90 -21.88 -23.85
C ARG A 522 32.52 -22.83 -22.81
N PRO A 523 33.84 -23.03 -22.79
CA PRO A 523 34.52 -23.87 -21.81
C PRO A 523 34.68 -23.15 -20.46
N LEU A 524 33.55 -22.82 -19.81
CA LEU A 524 33.52 -22.13 -18.51
C LEU A 524 33.42 -23.15 -17.37
N SER A 525 34.11 -22.88 -16.27
CA SER A 525 33.87 -23.59 -15.01
C SER A 525 32.47 -23.28 -14.46
N SER A 526 31.92 -24.16 -13.62
CA SER A 526 30.60 -23.96 -13.00
C SER A 526 30.49 -22.63 -12.25
N ARG A 527 31.60 -22.15 -11.68
CA ARG A 527 31.68 -20.88 -10.95
C ARG A 527 31.64 -19.67 -11.88
N GLU A 528 32.34 -19.71 -13.01
CA GLU A 528 32.31 -18.65 -14.02
C GLU A 528 30.94 -18.57 -14.70
N LYS A 529 30.31 -19.71 -14.92
CA LYS A 529 28.96 -19.79 -15.48
C LYS A 529 27.92 -19.17 -14.55
N LEU A 530 27.97 -19.48 -13.25
CA LEU A 530 27.09 -18.87 -12.25
C LEU A 530 27.30 -17.36 -12.15
N ALA A 531 28.55 -16.90 -12.15
CA ALA A 531 28.88 -15.47 -12.14
C ALA A 531 28.38 -14.74 -13.40
N SER A 532 28.46 -15.39 -14.58
CA SER A 532 27.92 -14.84 -15.82
C SER A 532 26.40 -14.71 -15.78
N LEU A 533 25.70 -15.69 -15.20
CA LEU A 533 24.25 -15.65 -15.03
C LEU A 533 23.82 -14.58 -14.01
N GLU A 534 24.54 -14.44 -12.89
CA GLU A 534 24.28 -13.37 -11.92
C GLU A 534 24.47 -11.99 -12.53
N ALA A 535 25.52 -11.81 -13.34
CA ALA A 535 25.78 -10.57 -14.06
C ALA A 535 24.66 -10.27 -15.05
N GLU A 536 24.21 -11.28 -15.81
CA GLU A 536 23.10 -11.15 -16.77
C GLU A 536 21.78 -10.80 -16.07
N TYR A 537 21.45 -11.46 -14.95
CA TYR A 537 20.24 -11.16 -14.17
C TYR A 537 20.21 -9.73 -13.60
N ARG A 538 21.38 -9.16 -13.25
CA ARG A 538 21.49 -7.81 -12.66
C ARG A 538 21.50 -6.69 -13.70
N ARG A 539 21.45 -6.99 -15.00
CA ARG A 539 21.40 -6.00 -16.07
C ARG A 539 20.14 -5.15 -15.97
N SER A 540 20.31 -3.83 -16.00
CA SER A 540 19.21 -2.86 -15.95
C SER A 540 18.58 -2.60 -17.32
N ASP A 541 19.25 -2.99 -18.41
CA ASP A 541 18.73 -2.96 -19.78
C ASP A 541 17.97 -4.25 -20.15
N ARG A 542 17.78 -5.15 -19.17
CA ARG A 542 17.01 -6.38 -19.28
C ARG A 542 15.99 -6.45 -18.15
N TYR A 543 14.84 -7.07 -18.41
CA TYR A 543 13.72 -7.19 -17.47
C TYR A 543 13.76 -8.45 -16.63
N TRP A 544 14.93 -9.09 -16.47
CA TRP A 544 15.05 -10.34 -15.73
C TRP A 544 14.56 -10.22 -14.28
N SER A 545 14.83 -9.09 -13.62
CA SER A 545 14.35 -8.82 -12.25
C SER A 545 12.85 -8.51 -12.15
N VAL A 546 12.20 -8.19 -13.27
CA VAL A 546 10.75 -7.97 -13.36
C VAL A 546 10.05 -9.31 -13.66
N LEU A 547 10.61 -10.12 -14.56
CA LEU A 547 10.11 -11.45 -14.91
C LEU A 547 10.34 -12.49 -13.80
N TYR A 548 11.47 -12.39 -13.09
CA TYR A 548 11.83 -13.30 -12.01
C TYR A 548 12.08 -12.52 -10.71
N PRO A 549 11.31 -12.79 -9.64
CA PRO A 549 11.42 -12.07 -8.36
C PRO A 549 12.79 -12.16 -7.70
N ASN A 550 13.57 -13.20 -8.00
CA ASN A 550 14.93 -13.39 -7.53
C ASN A 550 15.77 -14.20 -8.54
N PHE A 551 17.08 -14.22 -8.31
CA PHE A 551 18.05 -14.90 -9.18
C PHE A 551 17.86 -16.42 -9.28
N LEU A 552 17.31 -17.07 -8.26
CA LEU A 552 17.15 -18.53 -8.25
C LEU A 552 16.05 -19.01 -9.18
N PHE A 553 14.94 -18.26 -9.27
CA PHE A 553 13.92 -18.55 -10.27
C PHE A 553 14.47 -18.39 -11.69
N PHE A 554 15.24 -17.33 -11.93
CA PHE A 554 15.93 -17.11 -13.20
C PHE A 554 16.91 -18.25 -13.52
N LYS A 555 17.73 -18.66 -12.55
CA LYS A 555 18.68 -19.77 -12.70
C LYS A 555 17.98 -21.12 -12.91
N SER A 556 16.91 -21.39 -12.17
CA SER A 556 16.13 -22.63 -12.32
C SER A 556 15.55 -22.74 -13.72
N GLN A 557 15.09 -21.62 -14.30
CA GLN A 557 14.59 -21.62 -15.67
C GLN A 557 15.73 -21.74 -16.69
N TYR A 558 16.88 -21.12 -16.42
CA TYR A 558 18.08 -21.30 -17.23
C TYR A 558 18.51 -22.78 -17.25
N ASP A 559 18.55 -23.45 -16.09
CA ASP A 559 18.92 -24.86 -15.97
C ASP A 559 17.92 -25.74 -16.74
N ALA A 560 16.62 -25.38 -16.77
CA ALA A 560 15.62 -26.07 -17.57
C ALA A 560 15.85 -25.89 -19.09
N CYS A 561 16.15 -24.66 -19.54
CA CYS A 561 16.53 -24.37 -20.92
C CYS A 561 17.81 -25.12 -21.34
N GLU A 562 18.83 -25.12 -20.48
CA GLU A 562 20.07 -25.85 -20.69
C GLU A 562 19.84 -27.35 -20.82
N ASN A 563 19.13 -27.97 -19.87
CA ASN A 563 18.84 -29.40 -19.91
C ASN A 563 18.06 -29.78 -21.18
N ARG A 564 17.12 -28.93 -21.61
CA ARG A 564 16.36 -29.11 -22.86
C ARG A 564 17.27 -29.08 -24.09
N LEU A 565 18.21 -28.13 -24.16
CA LEU A 565 19.16 -28.01 -25.28
C LEU A 565 20.19 -29.15 -25.30
N LEU A 566 20.61 -29.66 -24.13
CA LEU A 566 21.63 -30.71 -24.01
C LEU A 566 21.10 -32.13 -24.20
N ILE A 567 19.89 -32.42 -23.70
CA ILE A 567 19.36 -33.79 -23.58
C ILE A 567 18.20 -34.05 -24.57
N GLY A 568 17.63 -32.99 -25.14
CA GLY A 568 16.43 -33.05 -25.99
C GLY A 568 15.14 -33.23 -25.18
N ALA A 569 13.99 -32.88 -25.77
CA ALA A 569 12.69 -33.01 -25.11
C ALA A 569 12.28 -34.50 -25.01
N GLN A 570 12.52 -35.14 -23.87
CA GLN A 570 11.88 -36.42 -23.55
C GLN A 570 10.70 -36.22 -22.59
N PRO A 571 9.49 -36.66 -22.97
CA PRO A 571 8.36 -36.63 -22.06
C PRO A 571 8.49 -37.77 -21.03
N LEU A 572 8.16 -37.47 -19.76
CA LEU A 572 7.96 -38.51 -18.76
C LEU A 572 6.68 -39.31 -19.08
N PRO A 573 6.57 -40.59 -18.70
CA PRO A 573 5.45 -41.46 -19.08
C PRO A 573 4.11 -40.93 -18.59
N ALA A 574 3.08 -41.04 -19.44
CA ALA A 574 1.77 -40.41 -19.30
C ALA A 574 0.87 -40.96 -18.17
N ASP A 575 1.23 -42.07 -17.52
CA ASP A 575 0.31 -42.84 -16.67
C ASP A 575 0.26 -42.40 -15.18
N ALA A 576 0.75 -41.20 -14.82
CA ALA A 576 0.86 -40.78 -13.42
C ALA A 576 -0.22 -39.82 -12.90
N TYR A 577 -1.26 -39.52 -13.68
CA TYR A 577 -2.32 -38.59 -13.25
C TYR A 577 -3.63 -39.31 -12.95
N SER A 578 -3.83 -39.67 -11.68
CA SER A 578 -5.16 -39.58 -11.08
C SER A 578 -5.33 -38.16 -10.55
N GLU A 579 -6.42 -37.46 -10.91
CA GLU A 579 -6.77 -36.16 -10.32
C GLU A 579 -6.67 -36.22 -8.79
N PRO A 580 -5.72 -35.52 -8.15
CA PRO A 580 -5.68 -35.48 -6.71
C PRO A 580 -6.64 -34.38 -6.24
N GLU A 581 -7.55 -34.75 -5.35
CA GLU A 581 -8.23 -33.80 -4.48
C GLU A 581 -7.22 -32.80 -3.88
N PHE A 582 -7.61 -31.53 -3.82
CA PHE A 582 -6.78 -30.42 -3.33
C PHE A 582 -6.25 -30.69 -1.90
N HIS A 583 -4.99 -31.14 -1.82
CA HIS A 583 -4.17 -31.04 -0.62
C HIS A 583 -2.95 -30.14 -0.92
N GLN A 584 -2.96 -28.91 -0.37
CA GLN A 584 -1.80 -28.03 -0.36
C GLN A 584 -0.84 -28.45 0.75
N ASP A 585 -0.08 -29.52 0.53
CA ASP A 585 0.90 -29.94 1.53
C ASP A 585 2.19 -29.11 1.41
N ARG A 586 2.41 -28.26 2.43
CA ARG A 586 3.69 -27.58 2.69
C ARG A 586 4.85 -28.54 2.98
N GLU A 587 4.55 -29.80 3.29
CA GLU A 587 5.54 -30.80 3.64
C GLU A 587 5.80 -31.78 2.48
N PRO A 588 7.06 -32.18 2.24
CA PRO A 588 7.35 -33.26 1.31
C PRO A 588 6.68 -34.57 1.76
N SER A 589 6.28 -35.41 0.81
CA SER A 589 5.67 -36.72 1.09
C SER A 589 6.60 -37.57 1.96
N GLN A 590 6.02 -38.51 2.71
CA GLN A 590 6.82 -39.39 3.58
C GLN A 590 7.87 -40.18 2.78
N GLU A 591 7.53 -40.61 1.57
CA GLU A 591 8.45 -41.29 0.65
C GLU A 591 9.65 -40.41 0.27
N VAL A 592 9.41 -39.13 -0.07
CA VAL A 592 10.48 -38.17 -0.38
C VAL A 592 11.33 -37.90 0.86
N LYS A 593 10.72 -37.75 2.04
CA LYS A 593 11.45 -37.58 3.31
C LYS A 593 12.37 -38.76 3.58
N ASP A 594 11.89 -39.98 3.37
CA ASP A 594 12.68 -41.21 3.57
C ASP A 594 13.83 -41.31 2.56
N GLN A 595 13.61 -40.93 1.29
CA GLN A 595 14.66 -40.88 0.27
C GLN A 595 15.76 -39.84 0.59
N VAL A 596 15.39 -38.65 1.07
CA VAL A 596 16.36 -37.61 1.45
C VAL A 596 17.16 -38.03 2.68
N LEU A 597 16.51 -38.59 3.71
CA LEU A 597 17.18 -39.11 4.90
C LEU A 597 18.16 -40.25 4.57
N ALA A 598 17.77 -41.17 3.70
CA ALA A 598 18.62 -42.27 3.26
C ALA A 598 19.83 -41.76 2.46
N ARG A 599 19.61 -40.81 1.53
CA ARG A 599 20.68 -40.16 0.74
C ARG A 599 21.70 -39.46 1.64
N ASP A 600 21.24 -38.73 2.64
CA ASP A 600 22.08 -37.93 3.54
C ASP A 600 22.64 -38.76 4.71
N GLY A 601 22.49 -40.10 4.65
CA GLY A 601 23.08 -41.03 5.62
C GLY A 601 22.48 -40.95 7.02
N TYR A 602 21.25 -40.45 7.16
CA TYR A 602 20.56 -40.20 8.44
C TYR A 602 21.33 -39.26 9.37
N ARG A 603 21.98 -38.23 8.83
CA ARG A 603 22.73 -37.24 9.61
C ARG A 603 22.44 -35.83 9.12
N CYS A 604 22.56 -34.86 10.02
CA CYS A 604 22.55 -33.44 9.68
C CYS A 604 23.82 -33.10 8.89
N LEU A 605 23.65 -32.65 7.65
CA LEU A 605 24.78 -32.33 6.76
C LEU A 605 25.63 -31.15 7.25
N SER A 606 25.06 -30.27 8.08
CA SER A 606 25.79 -29.11 8.62
C SER A 606 26.60 -29.44 9.89
N CYS A 607 26.05 -30.13 10.89
CA CYS A 607 26.72 -30.33 12.18
C CYS A 607 27.03 -31.79 12.54
N GLY A 608 26.56 -32.75 11.75
CA GLY A 608 26.79 -34.19 11.98
C GLY A 608 25.88 -34.84 13.04
N GLU A 609 24.85 -34.14 13.55
CA GLU A 609 23.83 -34.75 14.41
C GLU A 609 23.22 -35.99 13.74
N ASP A 610 23.22 -37.13 14.42
CA ASP A 610 22.75 -38.42 13.90
C ASP A 610 21.53 -38.96 14.67
N THR A 611 21.03 -38.19 15.65
CA THR A 611 19.82 -38.54 16.39
C THR A 611 18.58 -38.37 15.51
N ARG A 612 18.01 -39.50 15.06
CA ARG A 612 16.94 -39.58 14.05
C ARG A 612 15.74 -38.65 14.28
N HIS A 613 15.27 -38.51 15.53
CA HIS A 613 14.10 -37.67 15.87
C HIS A 613 14.39 -36.16 15.94
N LEU A 614 15.67 -35.75 15.86
CA LEU A 614 16.09 -34.35 15.83
C LEU A 614 16.34 -33.85 14.40
N LEU A 615 16.25 -34.73 13.41
CA LEU A 615 16.45 -34.45 11.99
C LEU A 615 15.16 -33.97 11.34
N GLN A 616 15.31 -33.02 10.44
CA GLN A 616 14.27 -32.41 9.64
C GLN A 616 14.73 -32.34 8.18
N ILE A 617 13.76 -32.39 7.28
CA ILE A 617 14.00 -32.12 5.88
C ILE A 617 13.82 -30.63 5.65
N ASP A 618 14.89 -29.97 5.24
CA ASP A 618 14.93 -28.54 4.94
C ASP A 618 15.14 -28.31 3.44
N HIS A 619 14.65 -27.18 2.95
CA HIS A 619 14.86 -26.73 1.58
C HIS A 619 16.12 -25.90 1.47
N VAL A 620 17.07 -26.27 0.60
CA VAL A 620 18.26 -25.48 0.24
C VAL A 620 17.85 -24.05 -0.11
N ALA A 621 16.99 -23.87 -1.11
CA ALA A 621 16.25 -22.63 -1.36
C ALA A 621 14.91 -22.68 -0.60
N PRO A 622 14.60 -21.72 0.28
CA PRO A 622 13.37 -21.77 1.09
C PRO A 622 12.09 -21.76 0.25
N TYR A 623 11.05 -22.46 0.71
CA TYR A 623 9.74 -22.51 0.05
C TYR A 623 9.14 -21.11 -0.22
N TYR A 624 9.26 -20.18 0.75
CA TYR A 624 8.80 -18.79 0.59
C TYR A 624 9.53 -18.02 -0.53
N LEU A 625 10.73 -18.45 -0.92
CA LEU A 625 11.51 -17.89 -2.01
C LEU A 625 11.42 -18.71 -3.31
N GLY A 626 10.50 -19.70 -3.38
CA GLY A 626 10.28 -20.55 -4.56
C GLY A 626 10.81 -21.96 -4.48
N GLY A 627 11.37 -22.37 -3.34
CA GLY A 627 11.93 -23.71 -3.18
C GLY A 627 10.87 -24.82 -3.26
N ARG A 628 11.07 -25.80 -4.14
CA ARG A 628 10.16 -26.96 -4.28
C ARG A 628 10.56 -28.13 -3.40
N ASN A 629 9.62 -29.06 -3.18
CA ASN A 629 9.83 -30.36 -2.51
C ASN A 629 10.60 -31.38 -3.39
N SER A 630 11.49 -30.92 -4.28
CA SER A 630 12.28 -31.79 -5.15
C SER A 630 13.51 -32.31 -4.41
N LEU A 631 13.93 -33.54 -4.71
CA LEU A 631 15.12 -34.16 -4.10
C LEU A 631 16.38 -33.27 -4.24
N GLY A 632 16.49 -32.51 -5.33
CA GLY A 632 17.60 -31.57 -5.56
C GLY A 632 17.65 -30.41 -4.58
N ASN A 633 16.47 -29.88 -4.20
CA ASN A 633 16.32 -28.75 -3.30
C ASN A 633 16.18 -29.17 -1.83
N LEU A 634 15.99 -30.45 -1.52
CA LEU A 634 15.86 -30.92 -0.14
C LEU A 634 17.19 -31.42 0.44
N GLN A 635 17.40 -31.17 1.74
CA GLN A 635 18.57 -31.61 2.50
C GLN A 635 18.21 -31.93 3.96
N THR A 636 18.98 -32.82 4.59
CA THR A 636 18.78 -33.20 5.99
C THR A 636 19.52 -32.26 6.93
N LEU A 637 18.78 -31.56 7.79
CA LEU A 637 19.33 -30.71 8.85
C LEU A 637 18.71 -31.05 10.20
N CYS A 638 19.46 -30.88 11.29
CA CYS A 638 18.84 -30.91 12.62
C CYS A 638 18.08 -29.61 12.88
N ARG A 639 17.12 -29.63 13.81
CA ARG A 639 16.30 -28.46 14.17
C ARG A 639 17.12 -27.18 14.42
N VAL A 640 18.28 -27.29 15.05
CA VAL A 640 19.15 -26.13 15.35
C VAL A 640 19.78 -25.56 14.09
N CYS A 641 20.35 -26.41 13.22
CA CYS A 641 20.92 -25.98 11.94
C CYS A 641 19.84 -25.42 11.02
N ASN A 642 18.65 -26.05 10.99
CA ASN A 642 17.52 -25.61 10.19
C ASN A 642 17.05 -24.21 10.61
N ASN A 643 16.78 -24.02 11.91
CA ASN A 643 16.38 -22.72 12.45
C ASN A 643 17.42 -21.62 12.19
N HIS A 644 18.71 -21.94 12.31
CA HIS A 644 19.78 -20.98 12.08
C HIS A 644 19.98 -20.65 10.60
N LYS A 645 19.81 -21.63 9.70
CA LYS A 645 19.77 -21.38 8.26
C LYS A 645 18.60 -20.46 7.91
N GLY A 646 17.43 -20.70 8.49
CA GLY A 646 16.24 -19.88 8.29
C GLY A 646 15.92 -19.74 6.80
N ILE A 647 15.87 -18.50 6.31
CA ILE A 647 15.61 -18.18 4.90
C ILE A 647 16.90 -18.07 4.05
N SER A 648 18.06 -18.37 4.62
CA SER A 648 19.32 -18.33 3.88
C SER A 648 19.43 -19.53 2.95
N GLU A 649 19.82 -19.27 1.71
CA GLU A 649 20.11 -20.34 0.77
C GLU A 649 21.52 -20.88 1.01
N ILE A 650 21.61 -22.07 1.59
CA ILE A 650 22.87 -22.74 1.91
C ILE A 650 22.72 -24.21 1.56
N ASN A 651 23.62 -24.71 0.71
CA ASN A 651 23.63 -26.09 0.29
C ASN A 651 24.76 -26.85 1.00
N PHE A 652 24.41 -27.61 2.05
CA PHE A 652 25.38 -28.39 2.81
C PHE A 652 25.72 -29.74 2.15
N ARG A 653 25.24 -30.00 0.93
CA ARG A 653 25.60 -31.22 0.17
C ARG A 653 26.94 -31.09 -0.55
N HIS A 654 27.48 -29.88 -0.65
CA HIS A 654 28.77 -29.61 -1.26
C HIS A 654 29.83 -29.39 -0.18
N ASN A 655 31.04 -29.90 -0.42
CA ASN A 655 32.17 -29.80 0.52
C ASN A 655 33.12 -28.65 0.18
N GLU A 656 32.91 -27.98 -0.95
CA GLU A 656 33.70 -26.82 -1.40
C GLU A 656 32.84 -25.56 -1.34
N THR A 657 33.41 -24.47 -0.83
CA THR A 657 32.74 -23.19 -0.77
C THR A 657 32.54 -22.58 -2.16
N MET A 658 31.33 -22.06 -2.41
CA MET A 658 31.03 -21.31 -3.63
C MET A 658 31.40 -19.82 -3.52
N LEU A 659 31.96 -19.40 -2.38
CA LEU A 659 32.26 -18.00 -2.11
C LEU A 659 33.49 -17.53 -2.88
N ASN A 660 33.43 -16.29 -3.37
CA ASN A 660 34.54 -15.69 -4.12
C ASN A 660 35.66 -15.10 -3.25
N GLY A 661 35.41 -14.97 -1.94
CA GLY A 661 36.35 -14.46 -0.96
C GLY A 661 35.83 -14.69 0.47
N ALA A 662 36.68 -14.40 1.46
CA ALA A 662 36.35 -14.60 2.87
C ALA A 662 35.10 -13.79 3.28
N PRO A 663 34.12 -14.42 3.97
CA PRO A 663 33.06 -13.68 4.64
C PRO A 663 33.63 -12.65 5.62
N THR A 664 33.05 -11.44 5.63
CA THR A 664 33.47 -10.36 6.53
C THR A 664 32.98 -10.55 7.97
N GLN A 665 32.07 -11.50 8.20
CA GLN A 665 31.46 -11.78 9.49
C GLN A 665 31.46 -13.29 9.77
N PHE A 666 31.75 -13.67 11.01
CA PHE A 666 31.61 -15.04 11.48
C PHE A 666 30.18 -15.31 11.96
N PRO A 667 29.58 -16.47 11.69
CA PRO A 667 28.20 -16.76 12.09
C PRO A 667 28.01 -16.68 13.61
N VAL A 668 26.97 -15.96 14.05
CA VAL A 668 26.62 -15.80 15.47
C VAL A 668 25.79 -17.00 15.91
N LEU A 669 26.48 -18.04 16.38
CA LEU A 669 25.88 -19.25 16.90
C LEU A 669 26.05 -19.33 18.41
N GLU A 670 25.00 -19.79 19.10
CA GLU A 670 25.10 -20.07 20.53
C GLU A 670 26.03 -21.26 20.79
N PRO A 671 27.01 -21.12 21.71
CA PRO A 671 27.83 -22.24 22.15
C PRO A 671 27.00 -23.25 22.94
N PRO A 672 27.53 -24.47 23.21
CA PRO A 672 26.86 -25.44 24.06
C PRO A 672 26.41 -24.86 25.40
N GLU A 673 25.27 -25.32 25.91
CA GLU A 673 24.78 -24.96 27.24
C GLU A 673 25.84 -25.26 28.31
N VAL A 674 25.79 -24.53 29.42
CA VAL A 674 26.75 -24.64 30.54
C VAL A 674 26.89 -26.10 31.01
N GLU A 675 25.77 -26.83 31.10
CA GLU A 675 25.71 -28.24 31.49
C GLU A 675 26.36 -29.21 30.49
N GLN A 676 26.46 -28.79 29.22
CA GLN A 676 27.06 -29.54 28.12
C GLN A 676 28.51 -29.13 27.85
N ALA A 677 29.03 -28.11 28.54
CA ALA A 677 30.35 -27.55 28.29
C ALA A 677 31.49 -28.56 28.53
N ALA A 678 31.27 -29.59 29.35
CA ALA A 678 32.21 -30.70 29.57
C ALA A 678 32.12 -31.82 28.51
N ARG A 679 31.15 -31.79 27.58
CA ARG A 679 30.93 -32.88 26.60
C ARG A 679 31.68 -32.61 25.29
N PRO A 680 32.67 -33.44 24.90
CA PRO A 680 33.43 -33.27 23.64
C PRO A 680 32.56 -33.20 22.39
N GLU A 681 31.53 -34.04 22.31
CA GLU A 681 30.62 -34.09 21.15
C GLU A 681 29.85 -32.79 20.93
N ALA A 682 29.46 -32.10 21.99
CA ALA A 682 28.77 -30.82 21.87
C ALA A 682 29.66 -29.76 21.21
N TRP A 683 30.96 -29.76 21.55
CA TRP A 683 31.95 -28.88 20.95
C TRP A 683 32.31 -29.26 19.51
N ARG A 684 32.42 -30.57 19.20
CA ARG A 684 32.60 -31.03 17.81
C ARG A 684 31.46 -30.55 16.92
N ARG A 685 30.21 -30.70 17.36
CA ARG A 685 29.02 -30.23 16.62
C ARG A 685 28.98 -28.72 16.48
N PHE A 686 29.31 -27.97 17.53
CA PHE A 686 29.33 -26.50 17.52
C PHE A 686 30.39 -25.96 16.55
N LEU A 687 31.62 -26.46 16.62
CA LEU A 687 32.72 -26.00 15.75
C LEU A 687 32.46 -26.38 14.30
N ARG A 688 32.02 -27.62 14.04
CA ARG A 688 31.64 -28.10 12.70
C ARG A 688 30.54 -27.23 12.10
N ARG A 689 29.48 -26.94 12.87
CA ARG A 689 28.39 -26.05 12.45
C ARG A 689 28.91 -24.65 12.12
N SER A 690 29.65 -24.04 13.04
CA SER A 690 30.08 -22.65 12.91
C SER A 690 30.95 -22.44 11.68
N VAL A 691 31.88 -23.36 11.43
CA VAL A 691 32.75 -23.28 10.26
C VAL A 691 31.97 -23.59 8.97
N ASN A 692 31.10 -24.60 8.95
CA ASN A 692 30.26 -24.89 7.77
C ASN A 692 29.34 -23.72 7.39
N PHE A 693 28.77 -23.02 8.37
CA PHE A 693 27.97 -21.81 8.11
C PHE A 693 28.82 -20.65 7.59
N PHE A 694 30.05 -20.49 8.08
CA PHE A 694 30.98 -19.47 7.59
C PHE A 694 31.30 -19.69 6.10
N TYR A 695 31.68 -20.91 5.71
CA TYR A 695 31.97 -21.24 4.31
C TYR A 695 30.72 -21.46 3.43
N ARG A 696 29.52 -21.45 4.03
CA ARG A 696 28.23 -21.73 3.37
C ARG A 696 28.18 -23.06 2.62
N CYS A 697 28.83 -24.08 3.15
CA CYS A 697 28.87 -25.44 2.62
C CYS A 697 29.31 -26.43 3.72
N ALA A 698 29.37 -27.73 3.45
CA ALA A 698 29.95 -28.72 4.37
C ALA A 698 31.49 -28.74 4.30
N ALA A 699 32.13 -27.59 4.56
CA ALA A 699 33.58 -27.39 4.46
C ALA A 699 34.41 -28.24 5.43
N VAL A 700 33.87 -28.64 6.57
CA VAL A 700 34.60 -29.36 7.63
C VAL A 700 34.60 -30.87 7.39
N ALA A 701 35.79 -31.45 7.24
CA ALA A 701 36.03 -32.88 7.17
C ALA A 701 36.02 -33.51 8.58
N ASP A 702 36.89 -33.03 9.47
CA ASP A 702 37.07 -33.57 10.83
C ASP A 702 37.22 -32.47 11.89
N VAL A 703 36.83 -32.78 13.14
CA VAL A 703 37.02 -31.91 14.30
C VAL A 703 37.52 -32.72 15.48
N GLN A 704 38.71 -32.38 15.97
CA GLN A 704 39.33 -33.01 17.13
C GLN A 704 39.34 -32.04 18.30
N VAL A 705 38.76 -32.48 19.41
CA VAL A 705 38.73 -31.73 20.67
C VAL A 705 39.33 -32.63 21.76
N GLY A 706 40.16 -32.04 22.62
CA GLY A 706 40.81 -32.71 23.74
C GLY A 706 40.42 -32.09 25.08
N ASP A 707 40.45 -32.87 26.16
CA ASP A 707 39.99 -32.44 27.49
C ASP A 707 41.14 -32.09 28.46
N THR A 708 42.35 -31.85 27.96
CA THR A 708 43.48 -31.40 28.79
C THR A 708 43.64 -29.88 28.74
N ALA A 709 44.21 -29.26 29.78
CA ALA A 709 44.45 -27.82 29.82
C ALA A 709 45.48 -27.34 28.77
N GLU A 710 46.29 -28.25 28.26
CA GLU A 710 47.25 -28.02 27.16
C GLU A 710 46.72 -28.53 25.82
N ALA A 711 45.45 -28.92 25.73
CA ALA A 711 44.89 -29.51 24.53
C ALA A 711 44.87 -28.51 23.37
N THR A 712 45.44 -28.94 22.25
CA THR A 712 45.26 -28.31 20.94
C THR A 712 44.01 -28.88 20.29
N TRP A 713 43.03 -28.04 20.04
CA TRP A 713 41.83 -28.41 19.29
C TRP A 713 42.08 -28.17 17.80
N SER A 714 41.67 -29.09 16.94
CA SER A 714 41.91 -28.99 15.50
C SER A 714 40.64 -29.15 14.65
N ILE A 715 40.54 -28.36 13.59
CA ILE A 715 39.49 -28.43 12.57
C ILE A 715 40.17 -28.70 11.24
N GLN A 716 39.80 -29.79 10.58
CA GLN A 716 40.28 -30.14 9.24
C GLN A 716 39.19 -29.80 8.23
N LEU A 717 39.51 -28.96 7.25
CA LEU A 717 38.65 -28.63 6.13
C LEU A 717 38.88 -29.59 4.96
N TRP A 718 37.89 -29.73 4.10
CA TRP A 718 38.08 -30.34 2.77
C TRP A 718 38.92 -29.42 1.88
N ALA A 719 39.58 -29.99 0.87
CA ALA A 719 40.41 -29.25 -0.08
C ALA A 719 39.63 -28.08 -0.75
N ASN A 720 40.35 -27.05 -1.21
CA ASN A 720 39.81 -25.82 -1.80
C ASN A 720 39.07 -24.86 -0.82
N ASN A 721 38.95 -25.19 0.47
CA ASN A 721 38.46 -24.25 1.48
C ASN A 721 39.66 -23.61 2.20
N ASP A 722 39.90 -22.32 1.98
CA ASP A 722 41.10 -21.63 2.46
C ASP A 722 41.06 -21.39 3.99
N PRO A 723 41.92 -22.03 4.81
CA PRO A 723 41.94 -21.85 6.26
C PRO A 723 42.28 -20.43 6.70
N GLN A 724 42.96 -19.63 5.87
CA GLN A 724 43.33 -18.24 6.19
C GLN A 724 42.10 -17.34 6.36
N TRP A 725 40.96 -17.69 5.74
CA TRP A 725 39.73 -16.91 5.89
C TRP A 725 39.22 -16.88 7.34
N LEU A 726 39.57 -17.88 8.14
CA LEU A 726 39.19 -17.96 9.55
C LEU A 726 40.15 -17.23 10.49
N GLU A 727 41.37 -16.89 10.05
CA GLU A 727 42.41 -16.32 10.90
C GLU A 727 41.94 -15.12 11.76
N PRO A 728 41.18 -14.13 11.22
CA PRO A 728 40.71 -13.00 12.01
C PRO A 728 39.72 -13.39 13.12
N PHE A 729 39.06 -14.55 13.00
CA PHE A 729 37.96 -14.99 13.86
C PHE A 729 38.37 -16.07 14.87
N LEU A 730 39.48 -16.78 14.62
CA LEU A 730 39.92 -17.88 15.49
C LEU A 730 40.19 -17.43 16.93
N GLY A 731 40.73 -16.23 17.12
CA GLY A 731 40.97 -15.67 18.45
C GLY A 731 39.68 -15.50 19.26
N THR A 732 38.67 -14.88 18.65
CA THR A 732 37.35 -14.69 19.26
C THR A 732 36.64 -16.03 19.50
N LEU A 733 36.74 -16.96 18.55
CA LEU A 733 36.15 -18.29 18.69
C LEU A 733 36.80 -19.08 19.84
N LEU A 734 38.14 -19.03 19.97
CA LEU A 734 38.85 -19.65 21.10
C LEU A 734 38.43 -19.02 22.44
N GLN A 735 38.31 -17.70 22.52
CA GLN A 735 37.81 -17.01 23.72
C GLN A 735 36.39 -17.43 24.09
N GLN A 736 35.49 -17.55 23.11
CA GLN A 736 34.11 -18.00 23.33
C GLN A 736 34.06 -19.44 23.88
N VAL A 737 34.88 -20.34 23.33
CA VAL A 737 35.03 -21.72 23.80
C VAL A 737 35.57 -21.73 25.24
N GLN A 738 36.62 -20.95 25.51
CA GLN A 738 37.25 -20.89 26.83
C GLN A 738 36.31 -20.33 27.90
N ALA A 739 35.55 -19.27 27.58
CA ALA A 739 34.58 -18.66 28.50
C ALA A 739 33.48 -19.65 28.88
N ARG A 740 32.84 -20.30 27.89
CA ARG A 740 31.74 -21.24 28.17
C ARG A 740 32.21 -22.52 28.87
N ARG A 741 33.41 -23.03 28.53
CA ARG A 741 34.00 -24.16 29.27
C ARG A 741 34.33 -23.79 30.71
N PHE A 742 34.81 -22.57 30.95
CA PHE A 742 35.04 -22.07 32.30
C PHE A 742 33.75 -21.95 33.11
N GLU A 743 32.69 -21.37 32.55
CA GLU A 743 31.37 -21.29 33.19
C GLU A 743 30.80 -22.67 33.57
N GLY A 744 31.02 -23.68 32.73
CA GLY A 744 30.63 -25.07 33.00
C GLY A 744 31.62 -25.90 33.82
N GLY A 745 32.67 -25.27 34.37
CA GLY A 745 33.67 -25.95 35.22
C GLY A 745 34.62 -26.91 34.48
N ALA A 746 34.72 -26.82 33.15
CA ALA A 746 35.57 -27.66 32.30
C ALA A 746 36.93 -27.01 31.99
N LEU A 747 37.93 -27.84 31.69
CA LEU A 747 39.27 -27.38 31.34
C LEU A 747 39.27 -26.62 30.00
N ARG A 748 40.04 -25.51 29.95
CA ARG A 748 40.11 -24.59 28.81
C ARG A 748 41.17 -25.06 27.80
N PRO A 749 40.87 -25.15 26.50
CA PRO A 749 41.89 -25.45 25.50
C PRO A 749 42.87 -24.30 25.35
N ALA A 750 44.15 -24.60 25.15
CA ALA A 750 45.20 -23.59 24.99
C ALA A 750 45.27 -23.06 23.55
N THR A 751 45.03 -23.94 22.57
CA THR A 751 45.29 -23.68 21.15
C THR A 751 44.13 -24.17 20.29
N LEU A 752 43.78 -23.42 19.25
CA LEU A 752 42.86 -23.84 18.18
C LEU A 752 43.58 -23.75 16.83
N THR A 753 43.58 -24.83 16.07
CA THR A 753 44.22 -24.94 14.76
C THR A 753 43.22 -25.29 13.67
N VAL A 754 43.34 -24.70 12.48
CA VAL A 754 42.55 -25.04 11.30
C VAL A 754 43.47 -25.34 10.13
N GLY A 755 43.26 -26.47 9.45
CA GLY A 755 44.06 -26.89 8.30
C GLY A 755 43.20 -27.42 7.16
N ALA A 756 43.78 -27.44 5.96
CA ALA A 756 43.23 -28.11 4.78
C ALA A 756 44.37 -28.90 4.09
N PRO A 757 44.07 -29.99 3.35
CA PRO A 757 45.09 -30.84 2.73
C PRO A 757 46.03 -30.13 1.74
N ASP A 758 45.56 -29.03 1.16
CA ASP A 758 46.19 -28.26 0.08
C ASP A 758 46.73 -26.89 0.53
N ARG A 759 46.59 -26.51 1.81
CA ARG A 759 46.92 -25.16 2.32
C ARG A 759 47.65 -25.21 3.67
N ALA A 760 48.29 -24.09 4.03
CA ALA A 760 48.98 -23.95 5.31
C ALA A 760 47.99 -23.94 6.49
N ILE A 761 48.42 -24.54 7.60
CA ILE A 761 47.65 -24.57 8.86
C ILE A 761 47.71 -23.18 9.51
N VAL A 762 46.57 -22.71 10.00
CA VAL A 762 46.45 -21.49 10.80
C VAL A 762 46.21 -21.88 12.26
N SER A 763 46.87 -21.22 13.20
CA SER A 763 46.79 -21.53 14.62
C SER A 763 46.71 -20.28 15.49
N VAL A 764 45.90 -20.32 16.54
CA VAL A 764 45.88 -19.29 17.59
C VAL A 764 46.06 -19.95 18.96
N THR A 765 46.92 -19.35 19.79
CA THR A 765 47.20 -19.79 21.17
C THR A 765 46.81 -18.68 22.13
N ALA A 766 46.04 -18.99 23.17
CA ALA A 766 45.68 -18.02 24.20
C ALA A 766 46.90 -17.67 25.06
N ALA A 767 47.16 -16.38 25.27
CA ALA A 767 48.14 -15.93 26.24
C ALA A 767 47.70 -16.32 27.66
N ALA A 768 48.66 -16.69 28.52
CA ALA A 768 48.38 -17.05 29.92
C ALA A 768 47.49 -15.98 30.58
N PRO A 769 46.48 -16.37 31.37
CA PRO A 769 45.42 -15.46 31.76
C PRO A 769 45.98 -14.37 32.68
N ILE A 770 46.10 -13.15 32.14
CA ILE A 770 46.06 -11.94 32.96
C ILE A 770 44.65 -11.93 33.55
N ALA A 771 44.56 -11.85 34.87
CA ALA A 771 43.31 -11.62 35.56
C ALA A 771 42.70 -10.30 35.06
N GLN A 772 41.87 -10.38 34.03
CA GLN A 772 40.95 -9.32 33.69
C GLN A 772 39.77 -9.46 34.63
N THR A 773 39.79 -8.61 35.64
CA THR A 773 38.61 -8.24 36.42
C THR A 773 37.49 -7.95 35.43
N VAL A 774 36.45 -8.79 35.42
CA VAL A 774 35.19 -8.46 34.76
C VAL A 774 34.61 -7.28 35.53
N ILE A 775 34.85 -6.07 35.03
CA ILE A 775 34.11 -4.88 35.46
C ILE A 775 32.74 -5.04 34.82
N ALA A 776 31.71 -5.30 35.64
CA ALA A 776 30.33 -5.27 35.19
C ALA A 776 30.10 -3.94 34.43
N PRO A 777 29.39 -3.94 33.28
CA PRO A 777 29.13 -2.70 32.56
C PRO A 777 28.42 -1.73 33.50
N VAL A 778 29.10 -0.63 33.82
CA VAL A 778 28.51 0.45 34.60
C VAL A 778 27.45 1.09 33.72
N LEU A 779 26.17 0.90 34.07
CA LEU A 779 25.08 1.55 33.35
C LEU A 779 25.26 3.07 33.45
N PRO A 780 25.09 3.82 32.35
CA PRO A 780 25.20 5.28 32.38
C PRO A 780 24.11 5.87 33.28
N ASP A 781 24.38 7.02 33.89
CA ASP A 781 23.36 7.75 34.62
C ASP A 781 22.39 8.44 33.64
N LEU A 782 21.19 8.79 34.12
CA LEU A 782 20.17 9.46 33.33
C LEU A 782 20.02 10.91 33.80
N ALA A 783 20.36 11.85 32.93
CA ALA A 783 20.12 13.27 33.15
C ALA A 783 18.71 13.63 32.66
N ILE A 784 17.95 14.35 33.48
CA ILE A 784 16.55 14.68 33.23
C ILE A 784 16.32 16.16 33.50
N ALA A 785 15.87 16.90 32.50
CA ALA A 785 15.44 18.28 32.65
C ALA A 785 13.94 18.35 32.95
N THR A 786 13.61 19.16 33.96
CA THR A 786 12.26 19.65 34.22
C THR A 786 12.18 21.12 33.85
N THR A 787 10.99 21.70 33.93
CA THR A 787 10.79 23.16 33.76
C THR A 787 11.53 24.03 34.81
N ARG A 788 12.08 23.45 35.88
CA ARG A 788 12.67 24.22 37.00
C ARG A 788 14.09 23.82 37.40
N GLN A 789 14.47 22.56 37.16
CA GLN A 789 15.73 22.00 37.64
C GLN A 789 16.20 20.83 36.76
N LEU A 790 17.48 20.51 36.84
CA LEU A 790 18.06 19.28 36.30
C LEU A 790 18.16 18.23 37.41
N GLN A 791 17.85 16.98 37.09
CA GLN A 791 18.01 15.83 37.98
C GLN A 791 18.92 14.80 37.29
N ILE A 792 19.77 14.12 38.08
CA ILE A 792 20.57 12.98 37.60
C ILE A 792 20.18 11.78 38.45
N ILE A 793 19.76 10.70 37.82
CA ILE A 793 19.38 9.46 38.51
C ILE A 793 20.15 8.28 37.93
N SER A 794 20.46 7.30 38.78
CA SER A 794 21.09 6.07 38.30
C SER A 794 20.08 5.22 37.54
N THR A 795 20.40 4.84 36.31
CA THR A 795 19.54 3.97 35.48
C THR A 795 19.34 2.59 36.10
N ALA A 796 20.33 2.10 36.87
CA ALA A 796 20.22 0.87 37.64
C ALA A 796 19.07 0.89 38.66
N SER A 797 18.71 2.08 39.17
CA SER A 797 17.60 2.25 40.12
C SER A 797 16.22 2.17 39.49
N LEU A 798 16.13 2.27 38.15
CA LEU A 798 14.85 2.19 37.45
C LEU A 798 14.33 0.75 37.40
N PRO A 799 13.03 0.54 37.67
CA PRO A 799 12.43 -0.78 37.63
C PRO A 799 12.39 -1.32 36.19
N LEU A 800 12.67 -2.61 36.04
CA LEU A 800 12.45 -3.32 34.78
C LEU A 800 10.96 -3.68 34.66
N ALA A 801 10.24 -3.01 33.78
CA ALA A 801 8.84 -3.24 33.49
C ALA A 801 8.64 -4.44 32.54
N ARG A 802 7.50 -5.11 32.69
CA ARG A 802 7.00 -6.09 31.71
C ARG A 802 6.01 -5.42 30.76
N PRO A 803 5.85 -5.95 29.52
CA PRO A 803 4.80 -5.50 28.63
C PRO A 803 3.42 -5.51 29.30
N GLY A 804 2.68 -4.40 29.17
CA GLY A 804 1.37 -4.16 29.77
C GLY A 804 1.38 -3.50 31.16
N GLN A 805 2.54 -3.41 31.81
CA GLN A 805 2.65 -2.80 33.15
C GLN A 805 2.51 -1.27 33.10
N ARG A 806 1.98 -0.67 34.17
CA ARG A 806 1.97 0.79 34.36
C ARG A 806 3.35 1.29 34.77
N LEU A 807 3.74 2.47 34.31
CA LEU A 807 4.97 3.12 34.75
C LEU A 807 4.88 3.56 36.22
N ASN A 808 6.02 3.46 36.92
CA ASN A 808 6.15 3.94 38.28
C ASN A 808 6.66 5.39 38.28
N PRO A 809 6.16 6.26 39.18
CA PRO A 809 6.75 7.56 39.42
C PRO A 809 8.24 7.44 39.80
N LEU A 810 9.06 8.35 39.30
CA LEU A 810 10.44 8.51 39.77
C LEU A 810 10.43 8.80 41.28
N ALA A 811 11.39 8.25 42.01
CA ALA A 811 11.53 8.53 43.45
C ALA A 811 11.74 10.03 43.73
N THR A 812 12.29 10.77 42.76
CA THR A 812 12.50 12.22 42.80
C THR A 812 11.31 13.03 42.25
N ALA A 813 10.23 12.38 41.79
CA ALA A 813 9.09 13.07 41.20
C ALA A 813 8.38 13.93 42.25
N ARG A 814 8.31 15.25 41.99
CA ARG A 814 7.57 16.20 42.82
C ARG A 814 6.22 16.50 42.20
N HIS A 815 5.18 16.62 43.04
CA HIS A 815 3.86 17.05 42.59
C HIS A 815 3.96 18.42 41.89
N ARG A 816 3.48 18.50 40.63
CA ARG A 816 3.44 19.67 39.74
C ARG A 816 4.70 19.99 38.92
N GLU A 817 5.69 19.11 38.85
CA GLU A 817 6.81 19.28 37.90
C GLU A 817 6.50 18.60 36.56
N THR A 818 6.74 19.33 35.46
CA THR A 818 6.66 18.80 34.09
C THR A 818 8.06 18.48 33.60
N TYR A 819 8.24 17.25 33.15
CA TYR A 819 9.47 16.72 32.57
C TYR A 819 9.53 17.08 31.09
N VAL A 820 10.68 17.53 30.60
CA VAL A 820 10.80 18.12 29.24
C VAL A 820 11.82 17.43 28.34
N ALA A 821 12.93 16.96 28.89
CA ALA A 821 13.98 16.29 28.12
C ALA A 821 14.78 15.32 29.00
N ALA A 822 15.37 14.30 28.39
CA ALA A 822 16.26 13.37 29.06
C ALA A 822 17.40 12.94 28.13
N SER A 823 18.55 12.61 28.69
CA SER A 823 19.71 12.09 27.96
C SER A 823 20.54 11.18 28.86
N LEU A 824 21.21 10.20 28.24
CA LEU A 824 22.15 9.34 28.96
C LEU A 824 23.45 10.10 29.17
N LEU A 825 23.95 10.08 30.41
CA LEU A 825 25.17 10.74 30.81
C LEU A 825 26.29 9.70 30.89
N ALA A 826 27.26 9.82 29.99
CA ALA A 826 28.50 9.06 30.12
C ALA A 826 29.36 9.65 31.25
N PRO A 827 30.13 8.82 31.99
CA PRO A 827 31.04 9.31 33.02
C PRO A 827 31.97 10.39 32.48
N ASP A 828 32.16 11.47 33.24
CA ASP A 828 33.05 12.59 32.95
C ASP A 828 32.73 13.41 31.67
N GLN A 829 31.64 13.10 30.95
CA GLN A 829 31.22 13.88 29.79
C GLN A 829 30.36 15.10 30.18
N PRO A 830 30.53 16.23 29.48
CA PRO A 830 29.74 17.41 29.73
C PRO A 830 28.38 17.35 29.01
N LEU A 831 27.36 18.01 29.57
CA LEU A 831 25.99 17.96 29.07
C LEU A 831 25.63 19.23 28.29
N LEU A 832 25.14 19.06 27.07
CA LEU A 832 24.58 20.14 26.26
C LEU A 832 23.09 20.27 26.51
N ALA A 833 22.65 21.46 26.94
CA ALA A 833 21.24 21.82 26.98
C ALA A 833 20.91 22.78 25.83
N VAL A 834 19.88 22.46 25.04
CA VAL A 834 19.41 23.30 23.94
C VAL A 834 17.97 23.73 24.18
N THR A 835 17.71 25.01 23.98
CA THR A 835 16.37 25.61 24.12
C THR A 835 15.53 25.45 22.87
N ASN A 836 14.21 25.62 22.99
CA ASN A 836 13.24 25.67 21.90
C ASN A 836 13.59 26.70 20.80
N VAL A 837 14.33 27.76 21.12
CA VAL A 837 14.77 28.79 20.15
C VAL A 837 16.18 28.54 19.59
N GLY A 838 16.76 27.37 19.85
CA GLY A 838 18.06 26.97 19.30
C GLY A 838 19.28 27.58 20.00
N ARG A 839 19.14 28.04 21.26
CA ARG A 839 20.30 28.41 22.09
C ARG A 839 20.86 27.20 22.83
N ALA A 840 22.16 26.99 22.66
CA ALA A 840 22.97 25.98 23.31
C ALA A 840 23.63 26.53 24.60
N TYR A 841 23.59 25.73 25.65
CA TYR A 841 24.22 25.97 26.94
C TYR A 841 25.03 24.74 27.32
N MET A 842 26.30 24.95 27.63
CA MET A 842 27.14 23.89 28.14
C MET A 842 26.99 23.81 29.67
N LEU A 843 26.58 22.66 30.20
CA LEU A 843 26.45 22.40 31.63
C LEU A 843 27.62 21.54 32.13
N ALA A 844 28.20 21.93 33.26
CA ALA A 844 29.30 21.21 33.88
C ALA A 844 28.94 19.74 34.13
N SER A 845 29.94 18.85 34.12
CA SER A 845 29.73 17.47 34.56
C SER A 845 29.20 17.47 35.99
N GLY A 846 28.14 16.69 36.23
CA GLY A 846 27.53 16.55 37.54
C GLY A 846 27.30 15.11 37.89
N SER A 847 26.90 14.86 39.13
CA SER A 847 26.62 13.53 39.66
C SER A 847 25.22 13.46 40.24
N THR A 848 24.75 12.25 40.53
CA THR A 848 23.47 12.00 41.24
C THR A 848 23.32 12.82 42.53
N ASN A 849 24.42 13.10 43.24
CA ASN A 849 24.40 13.86 44.49
C ASN A 849 24.56 15.38 44.31
N ALA A 850 25.02 15.83 43.13
CA ALA A 850 25.25 17.24 42.81
C ALA A 850 24.97 17.48 41.32
N PRO A 851 23.70 17.56 40.91
CA PRO A 851 23.34 17.91 39.54
C PRO A 851 23.71 19.38 39.26
N PRO A 852 24.10 19.72 38.02
CA PRO A 852 24.40 21.11 37.67
C PRO A 852 23.12 21.94 37.63
N ASP A 853 23.26 23.22 37.98
CA ASP A 853 22.16 24.19 37.89
C ASP A 853 21.75 24.43 36.43
N LEU A 854 20.46 24.65 36.22
CA LEU A 854 19.96 25.10 34.92
C LEU A 854 20.45 26.52 34.61
N PRO A 855 20.69 26.84 33.33
CA PRO A 855 21.07 28.19 32.94
C PRO A 855 19.89 29.14 33.16
N SER A 856 20.17 30.42 33.44
CA SER A 856 19.15 31.45 33.46
C SER A 856 18.61 31.67 32.04
N LEU A 857 17.39 31.18 31.79
CA LEU A 857 16.69 31.29 30.51
C LEU A 857 15.87 32.58 30.45
N ARG A 858 15.62 33.08 29.24
CA ARG A 858 14.64 34.16 29.02
C ARG A 858 13.21 33.64 29.23
N PRO A 859 12.22 34.50 29.49
CA PRO A 859 10.83 34.08 29.73
C PRO A 859 10.22 33.20 28.62
N GLU A 860 10.64 33.42 27.37
CA GLU A 860 10.23 32.69 26.17
C GLU A 860 11.03 31.41 25.89
N GLU A 861 12.14 31.21 26.60
CA GLU A 861 13.08 30.11 26.39
C GLU A 861 12.81 28.94 27.35
N GLN A 862 12.71 27.74 26.80
CA GLN A 862 12.56 26.49 27.55
C GLN A 862 13.54 25.45 27.02
N ILE A 863 14.11 24.62 27.90
CA ILE A 863 14.96 23.51 27.47
C ILE A 863 14.10 22.51 26.71
N ARG A 864 14.52 22.23 25.48
CA ARG A 864 13.86 21.29 24.57
C ARG A 864 14.63 19.98 24.47
N LEU A 865 15.96 20.05 24.54
CA LEU A 865 16.83 18.91 24.28
C LEU A 865 18.02 18.89 25.25
N LEU A 866 18.40 17.67 25.64
CA LEU A 866 19.65 17.37 26.34
C LEU A 866 20.47 16.39 25.50
N SER A 867 21.79 16.58 25.43
CA SER A 867 22.70 15.65 24.76
C SER A 867 24.05 15.58 25.46
N SER A 868 24.58 14.36 25.66
CA SER A 868 25.94 14.16 26.16
C SER A 868 26.94 14.44 25.05
N VAL A 869 27.91 15.34 25.30
CA VAL A 869 28.88 15.72 24.28
C VAL A 869 30.08 14.77 24.33
N PRO A 870 30.43 14.09 23.22
CA PRO A 870 31.58 13.21 23.19
C PRO A 870 32.91 13.97 23.32
N ASP A 871 33.92 13.32 23.89
CA ASP A 871 35.26 13.91 24.09
C ASP A 871 36.05 14.09 22.79
N ASP A 872 35.80 13.25 21.78
CA ASP A 872 36.46 13.32 20.46
C ASP A 872 35.85 14.41 19.57
N ARG A 873 35.93 15.66 20.04
CA ARG A 873 35.35 16.83 19.38
C ARG A 873 36.06 17.23 18.08
N VAL A 874 37.23 16.65 17.82
CA VAL A 874 38.06 16.95 16.65
C VAL A 874 37.63 16.12 15.43
N ARG A 875 37.13 14.90 15.64
CA ARG A 875 36.80 13.97 14.54
C ARG A 875 35.30 13.88 14.22
N LEU A 876 34.45 14.44 15.08
CA LEU A 876 33.00 14.38 14.93
C LEU A 876 32.42 15.70 14.41
N ASP A 877 31.38 15.56 13.59
CA ASP A 877 30.52 16.65 13.19
C ASP A 877 29.24 16.64 14.03
N ALA A 878 28.74 17.81 14.38
CA ALA A 878 27.40 17.98 14.93
C ALA A 878 26.38 18.13 13.78
N VAL A 879 25.27 17.42 13.88
CA VAL A 879 24.14 17.51 12.97
C VAL A 879 22.95 18.06 13.72
N VAL A 880 22.32 19.08 13.15
CA VAL A 880 21.18 19.77 13.76
C VAL A 880 19.97 19.65 12.85
N LEU A 881 18.86 19.15 13.39
CA LEU A 881 17.56 18.98 12.72
C LEU A 881 16.53 19.96 13.30
N THR A 882 15.82 20.67 12.42
CA THR A 882 14.80 21.67 12.77
C THR A 882 13.39 21.13 12.63
N GLY A 883 12.41 21.80 13.25
CA GLY A 883 10.99 21.45 13.14
C GLY A 883 10.42 21.56 11.72
N ALA A 884 11.05 22.34 10.85
CA ALA A 884 10.66 22.46 9.44
C ALA A 884 11.24 21.35 8.53
N GLY A 885 11.92 20.36 9.11
CA GLY A 885 12.56 19.27 8.35
C GLY A 885 13.88 19.69 7.67
N GLN A 886 14.48 20.80 8.09
CA GLN A 886 15.80 21.25 7.62
C GLN A 886 16.89 20.65 8.49
N ILE A 887 18.01 20.29 7.87
CA ILE A 887 19.18 19.72 8.53
C ILE A 887 20.45 20.45 8.12
N LYS A 888 21.39 20.55 9.05
CA LYS A 888 22.72 21.09 8.78
C LYS A 888 23.80 20.34 9.53
N ARG A 889 25.03 20.47 9.06
CA ARG A 889 26.22 19.88 9.66
C ARG A 889 27.25 20.95 9.98
N ARG A 890 27.91 20.83 11.14
CA ARG A 890 28.94 21.74 11.63
C ARG A 890 30.03 20.93 12.33
N PHE A 891 31.30 21.33 12.22
CA PHE A 891 32.36 20.73 13.03
C PHE A 891 32.04 20.89 14.52
N LEU A 892 32.11 19.81 15.30
CA LEU A 892 31.71 19.83 16.72
C LEU A 892 32.51 20.86 17.54
N ASN A 893 33.83 20.93 17.32
CA ASN A 893 34.70 21.97 17.89
C ASN A 893 34.26 23.40 17.55
N GLY A 894 33.71 23.62 16.35
CA GLY A 894 33.22 24.93 15.91
C GLY A 894 31.88 25.29 16.52
N LEU A 895 30.98 24.31 16.69
CA LEU A 895 29.65 24.51 17.26
C LEU A 895 29.70 24.73 18.79
N LEU A 896 30.61 24.02 19.48
CA LEU A 896 30.67 23.96 20.94
C LEU A 896 32.06 24.26 21.52
N PRO A 897 32.53 25.53 21.50
CA PRO A 897 33.71 25.91 22.27
C PRO A 897 33.50 25.69 23.77
N SER A 898 34.60 25.51 24.53
CA SER A 898 34.62 25.04 25.93
C SER A 898 33.83 25.90 26.95
N THR A 899 33.32 27.06 26.54
CA THR A 899 32.65 28.07 27.39
C THR A 899 31.30 28.54 26.83
N VAL A 900 30.59 27.70 26.07
CA VAL A 900 29.30 28.05 25.45
C VAL A 900 28.22 28.34 26.50
N ARG A 901 27.72 29.58 26.51
CA ARG A 901 26.56 30.01 27.28
C ARG A 901 25.60 30.81 26.39
N GLY A 902 24.47 30.21 26.04
CA GLY A 902 23.43 30.86 25.24
C GLY A 902 23.81 31.10 23.78
N HIS A 903 24.71 30.28 23.22
CA HIS A 903 25.16 30.38 21.83
C HIS A 903 24.06 29.93 20.88
N LEU A 904 23.79 30.69 19.82
CA LEU A 904 22.76 30.35 18.86
C LEU A 904 23.31 29.35 17.85
N ILE A 905 22.68 28.17 17.76
CA ILE A 905 23.12 27.08 16.88
C ILE A 905 22.18 26.83 15.69
N THR A 906 21.15 27.66 15.53
CA THR A 906 20.19 27.64 14.41
C THR A 906 19.95 29.05 13.89
N ALA A 907 19.22 29.18 12.77
CA ALA A 907 18.69 30.48 12.39
C ALA A 907 17.72 31.00 13.48
N THR A 908 17.67 32.33 13.63
CA THR A 908 16.82 32.99 14.62
C THR A 908 15.35 32.63 14.40
N GLY A 909 14.66 32.15 15.45
CA GLY A 909 13.25 31.79 15.40
C GLY A 909 12.96 30.39 14.86
N THR A 910 13.99 29.59 14.59
CA THR A 910 13.83 28.19 14.16
C THR A 910 13.77 27.25 15.37
N GLU A 911 12.73 26.40 15.42
CA GLU A 911 12.63 25.35 16.43
C GLU A 911 13.58 24.19 16.12
N ILE A 912 14.30 23.72 17.14
CA ILE A 912 15.18 22.55 17.06
C ILE A 912 14.45 21.29 17.54
N VAL A 913 14.61 20.20 16.79
CA VAL A 913 14.05 18.88 17.12
C VAL A 913 15.13 17.94 17.63
N GLY A 914 16.30 17.93 16.99
CA GLY A 914 17.36 16.98 17.30
C GLY A 914 18.76 17.55 17.08
N ILE A 915 19.69 17.12 17.93
CA ILE A 915 21.13 17.25 17.69
C ILE A 915 21.77 15.90 17.96
N ASP A 916 22.66 15.48 17.06
CA ASP A 916 23.43 14.25 17.21
C ASP A 916 24.84 14.44 16.62
N TYR A 917 25.75 13.52 16.90
CA TYR A 917 27.15 13.60 16.52
C TYR A 917 27.49 12.46 15.57
N THR A 918 28.05 12.80 14.42
CA THR A 918 28.23 11.87 13.30
C THR A 918 29.67 11.84 12.82
N SER A 919 30.11 10.67 12.36
CA SER A 919 31.25 10.57 11.45
C SER A 919 30.84 10.99 10.03
N ALA A 920 31.82 11.28 9.16
CA ALA A 920 31.55 11.56 7.74
C ALA A 920 31.06 10.33 6.95
N ALA A 921 31.26 9.12 7.49
CA ALA A 921 30.91 7.85 6.86
C ALA A 921 29.50 7.35 7.25
N ALA A 922 28.87 7.97 8.25
CA ALA A 922 27.55 7.56 8.72
C ALA A 922 26.43 7.95 7.74
N ASP A 923 25.30 7.26 7.89
CA ASP A 923 24.01 7.73 7.38
C ASP A 923 23.24 8.46 8.48
N LEU A 924 22.34 9.33 8.07
CA LEU A 924 21.38 10.03 8.92
C LEU A 924 19.99 9.49 8.62
N LEU A 925 19.26 9.13 9.67
CA LEU A 925 17.89 8.68 9.58
C LEU A 925 16.99 9.66 10.34
N VAL A 926 16.02 10.24 9.64
CA VAL A 926 15.02 11.16 10.20
C VAL A 926 13.67 10.46 10.24
N VAL A 927 12.99 10.51 11.38
CA VAL A 927 11.63 9.98 11.58
C VAL A 927 10.65 11.11 11.85
N THR A 928 9.46 11.04 11.26
CA THR A 928 8.37 12.00 11.43
C THR A 928 7.27 11.50 12.35
N ALA A 929 6.48 12.42 12.90
CA ALA A 929 5.39 12.14 13.83
C ALA A 929 4.31 11.25 13.19
N TRP A 930 4.07 11.38 11.89
CA TRP A 930 3.08 10.60 11.14
C TRP A 930 3.59 9.23 10.67
N GLY A 931 4.83 8.87 11.02
CA GLY A 931 5.34 7.54 10.72
C GLY A 931 5.98 7.43 9.35
N TYR A 932 6.68 8.46 8.89
CA TYR A 932 7.64 8.36 7.78
C TYR A 932 9.08 8.35 8.30
N ALA A 933 9.96 7.66 7.58
CA ALA A 933 11.39 7.66 7.84
C ALA A 933 12.18 7.83 6.55
N ILE A 934 13.20 8.68 6.57
CA ILE A 934 14.12 8.87 5.45
C ILE A 934 15.55 8.65 5.94
N ARG A 935 16.33 7.88 5.18
CA ARG A 935 17.74 7.59 5.47
C ARG A 935 18.60 8.05 4.30
N PHE A 936 19.62 8.86 4.56
CA PHE A 936 20.52 9.41 3.54
C PHE A 936 21.93 9.60 4.12
N ALA A 937 22.94 9.76 3.27
CA ALA A 937 24.33 9.83 3.75
C ALA A 937 24.62 11.17 4.43
N ALA A 938 25.35 11.16 5.55
CA ALA A 938 25.70 12.39 6.28
C ALA A 938 26.51 13.37 5.42
N LYS A 939 27.32 12.85 4.49
CA LYS A 939 28.08 13.65 3.51
C LYS A 939 27.20 14.50 2.58
N ASP A 940 25.94 14.13 2.37
CA ASP A 940 25.00 14.85 1.51
C ASP A 940 24.45 16.12 2.20
N VAL A 941 24.74 16.28 3.51
CA VAL A 941 24.47 17.49 4.28
C VAL A 941 25.67 18.42 4.22
N PRO A 942 25.52 19.66 3.69
CA PRO A 942 26.62 20.59 3.58
C PRO A 942 27.08 21.09 4.97
N MET A 943 28.36 21.39 5.06
CA MET A 943 28.93 22.11 6.21
C MET A 943 28.48 23.57 6.15
N GLN A 944 27.85 24.04 7.23
CA GLN A 944 27.32 25.41 7.30
C GLN A 944 27.66 26.07 8.63
N GLU A 945 27.54 27.40 8.68
CA GLU A 945 27.72 28.20 9.89
C GLU A 945 26.50 28.09 10.84
N ASP A 946 26.69 28.51 12.09
CA ASP A 946 25.72 28.32 13.18
C ASP A 946 24.39 29.06 12.92
N ASN A 947 24.40 30.18 12.21
CA ASN A 947 23.20 30.97 11.89
C ASN A 947 22.49 30.50 10.59
N ALA A 948 23.01 29.49 9.90
CA ALA A 948 22.38 28.98 8.68
C ALA A 948 21.08 28.22 8.98
N ALA A 949 20.11 28.32 8.08
CA ALA A 949 18.81 27.64 8.15
C ALA A 949 18.91 26.12 7.95
N GLY A 950 19.93 25.64 7.22
CA GLY A 950 20.04 24.24 6.82
C GLY A 950 19.55 23.98 5.39
N VAL A 951 19.63 22.72 4.99
CA VAL A 951 19.05 22.21 3.74
C VAL A 951 17.91 21.23 4.04
N GLN A 952 16.99 21.03 3.10
CA GLN A 952 15.87 20.11 3.34
C GLN A 952 16.37 18.67 3.48
N ALA A 953 16.02 18.04 4.61
CA ALA A 953 16.30 16.64 4.93
C ALA A 953 15.16 15.73 4.47
N VAL A 954 13.93 16.13 4.79
CA VAL A 954 12.69 15.38 4.57
C VAL A 954 11.60 16.33 4.08
N GLN A 955 10.76 15.89 3.15
CA GLN A 955 9.53 16.60 2.79
C GLN A 955 8.44 16.22 3.78
N LEU A 956 7.85 17.23 4.41
CA LEU A 956 6.79 17.04 5.40
C LEU A 956 5.42 17.20 4.73
N ASN A 957 4.50 16.30 5.05
CA ASN A 957 3.09 16.47 4.71
C ASN A 957 2.46 17.57 5.57
N SER A 958 1.34 18.14 5.13
CA SER A 958 0.64 19.19 5.89
C SER A 958 0.23 18.68 7.27
N GLY A 959 0.83 19.21 8.35
CA GLY A 959 0.57 18.79 9.73
C GLY A 959 1.52 17.72 10.29
N ASP A 960 2.50 17.25 9.50
CA ASP A 960 3.56 16.36 9.97
C ASP A 960 4.77 17.17 10.48
N ALA A 961 5.58 16.56 11.35
CA ALA A 961 6.78 17.16 11.91
C ALA A 961 7.86 16.10 12.16
N PRO A 962 9.16 16.43 12.00
CA PRO A 962 10.22 15.53 12.41
C PRO A 962 10.23 15.37 13.94
N VAL A 963 10.50 14.16 14.42
CA VAL A 963 10.49 13.83 15.86
C VAL A 963 11.78 13.16 16.33
N ALA A 964 12.55 12.55 15.42
CA ALA A 964 13.82 11.93 15.77
C ALA A 964 14.86 12.09 14.65
N LEU A 965 16.10 12.34 15.08
CA LEU A 965 17.32 12.25 14.28
C LEU A 965 18.12 11.07 14.83
N VAL A 966 18.54 10.16 13.97
CA VAL A 966 19.28 8.95 14.33
C VAL A 966 20.51 8.85 13.45
N VAL A 967 21.71 8.86 14.06
CA VAL A 967 22.96 8.58 13.35
C VAL A 967 23.14 7.07 13.20
N VAL A 968 23.47 6.64 11.98
CA VAL A 968 23.61 5.24 11.60
C VAL A 968 25.04 5.01 11.11
N GLU A 969 25.93 4.60 12.03
CA GLU A 969 27.32 4.28 11.67
C GLU A 969 27.41 2.94 10.92
N PRO A 970 28.42 2.75 10.03
CA PRO A 970 28.56 1.55 9.20
C PRO A 970 28.59 0.22 9.98
N GLU A 971 29.13 0.21 11.20
CA GLU A 971 29.19 -0.95 12.10
C GLU A 971 27.84 -1.28 12.77
N MET A 972 26.84 -0.41 12.67
CA MET A 972 25.51 -0.61 13.26
C MET A 972 24.55 -1.40 12.36
N VAL A 973 25.06 -1.97 11.25
CA VAL A 973 24.31 -2.86 10.36
C VAL A 973 23.88 -4.11 11.12
N GLY A 974 22.57 -4.40 11.11
CA GLY A 974 21.96 -5.51 11.86
C GLY A 974 21.18 -5.09 13.11
N ARG A 975 21.24 -3.82 13.52
CA ARG A 975 20.38 -3.28 14.57
C ARG A 975 18.93 -3.12 14.12
N ASN A 976 18.02 -2.95 15.08
CA ASN A 976 16.64 -2.62 14.81
C ASN A 976 16.39 -1.12 15.07
N LEU A 977 15.61 -0.48 14.20
CA LEU A 977 14.97 0.79 14.51
C LEU A 977 13.76 0.52 15.40
N VAL A 978 13.83 0.97 16.65
CA VAL A 978 12.73 0.93 17.60
C VAL A 978 11.92 2.21 17.46
N ILE A 979 10.62 2.08 17.25
CA ILE A 979 9.66 3.20 17.17
C ILE A 979 8.76 3.15 18.40
N ILE A 980 8.58 4.30 19.06
CA ILE A 980 7.71 4.44 20.23
C ILE A 980 6.77 5.63 20.05
N THR A 981 5.49 5.43 20.37
CA THR A 981 4.45 6.47 20.33
C THR A 981 4.18 7.06 21.71
N GLU A 982 3.56 8.24 21.74
CA GLU A 982 3.16 8.94 22.97
C GLU A 982 2.23 8.10 23.85
N ALA A 983 1.43 7.22 23.24
CA ALA A 983 0.50 6.31 23.89
C ALA A 983 1.15 5.03 24.43
N GLY A 984 2.47 4.85 24.30
CA GLY A 984 3.16 3.64 24.80
C GLY A 984 3.09 2.44 23.86
N MET A 985 2.77 2.65 22.58
CA MET A 985 2.92 1.62 21.56
C MET A 985 4.37 1.59 21.08
N ALA A 986 4.89 0.39 20.87
CA ALA A 986 6.24 0.23 20.34
C ALA A 986 6.38 -0.96 19.41
N LYS A 987 7.36 -0.85 18.52
CA LYS A 987 7.81 -1.93 17.65
C LYS A 987 9.28 -1.78 17.34
N ARG A 988 9.89 -2.86 16.86
CA ARG A 988 11.24 -2.83 16.30
C ARG A 988 11.22 -3.36 14.87
N THR A 989 11.93 -2.69 13.98
CA THR A 989 12.03 -3.05 12.56
C THR A 989 13.49 -3.18 12.20
N LEU A 990 13.85 -4.18 11.39
CA LEU A 990 15.25 -4.33 10.96
C LEU A 990 15.69 -3.08 10.19
N LEU A 991 16.87 -2.55 10.53
CA LEU A 991 17.41 -1.36 9.89
C LEU A 991 17.57 -1.53 8.36
N ASN A 992 17.76 -2.76 7.88
CA ASN A 992 17.87 -3.10 6.46
C ASN A 992 16.60 -2.81 5.65
N GLU A 993 15.43 -2.68 6.29
CA GLU A 993 14.22 -2.25 5.62
C GLU A 993 14.26 -0.74 5.27
N TYR A 994 15.14 0.04 5.89
CA TYR A 994 15.37 1.46 5.62
C TYR A 994 16.60 1.61 4.73
N ARG A 995 16.39 1.43 3.42
CA ARG A 995 17.44 1.64 2.41
C ARG A 995 17.87 3.10 2.37
N THR A 996 19.16 3.33 2.18
CA THR A 996 19.70 4.67 1.95
C THR A 996 19.19 5.21 0.63
N GLN A 997 18.66 6.43 0.65
CA GLN A 997 18.12 7.17 -0.48
C GLN A 997 18.63 8.62 -0.45
N GLY A 998 18.26 9.44 -1.44
CA GLY A 998 18.59 10.87 -1.43
C GLY A 998 17.81 11.64 -0.35
N ARG A 999 18.38 12.73 0.17
CA ARG A 999 17.67 13.69 1.04
C ARG A 999 16.55 14.40 0.27
N ASN A 1000 15.68 15.12 0.99
CA ASN A 1000 14.56 15.89 0.43
C ASN A 1000 13.49 15.03 -0.26
N GLY A 1001 13.31 13.79 0.18
CA GLY A 1001 12.14 12.97 -0.16
C GLY A 1001 11.15 12.90 1.01
N ILE A 1002 9.95 12.36 0.76
CA ILE A 1002 8.94 12.09 1.81
C ILE A 1002 9.41 10.96 2.76
N GLY A 1003 10.29 10.08 2.28
CA GLY A 1003 10.72 8.90 3.02
C GLY A 1003 9.79 7.70 2.77
N VAL A 1004 10.03 6.63 3.53
CA VAL A 1004 9.25 5.40 3.50
C VAL A 1004 8.37 5.34 4.76
N GLN A 1005 7.17 4.78 4.64
CA GLN A 1005 6.32 4.59 5.81
C GLN A 1005 7.00 3.64 6.81
N THR A 1006 7.25 4.12 8.03
CA THR A 1006 7.87 3.43 9.16
C THR A 1006 6.87 3.03 10.25
N SER A 1007 5.66 3.59 10.24
CA SER A 1007 4.57 3.23 11.15
C SER A 1007 3.21 3.46 10.47
N SER A 1008 2.23 2.63 10.80
CA SER A 1008 0.83 2.82 10.36
C SER A 1008 0.01 3.67 11.34
N VAL A 1009 0.62 4.08 12.46
CA VAL A 1009 0.03 4.97 13.47
C VAL A 1009 0.99 6.13 13.71
N GLY A 1010 0.44 7.34 13.77
CA GLY A 1010 1.18 8.56 14.11
C GLY A 1010 1.46 8.70 15.60
N GLY A 1011 1.78 9.92 16.04
CA GLY A 1011 2.10 10.21 17.45
C GLY A 1011 3.42 9.60 17.90
N ILE A 1012 4.38 9.41 16.98
CA ILE A 1012 5.72 8.93 17.32
C ILE A 1012 6.45 9.99 18.15
N VAL A 1013 7.03 9.59 19.28
CA VAL A 1013 7.78 10.48 20.19
C VAL A 1013 9.27 10.14 20.26
N ALA A 1014 9.65 8.93 19.88
CA ALA A 1014 11.05 8.52 19.87
C ALA A 1014 11.31 7.45 18.81
N ALA A 1015 12.51 7.53 18.22
CA ALA A 1015 13.08 6.48 17.39
C ALA A 1015 14.56 6.30 17.74
N CYS A 1016 14.99 5.05 17.91
CA CYS A 1016 16.36 4.75 18.33
C CYS A 1016 16.83 3.39 17.79
N LEU A 1017 18.14 3.21 17.59
CA LEU A 1017 18.72 1.93 17.20
C LEU A 1017 19.05 1.08 18.42
N ALA A 1018 18.58 -0.17 18.43
CA ALA A 1018 18.84 -1.12 19.51
C ALA A 1018 19.02 -2.55 18.99
N THR A 1019 19.75 -3.37 19.75
CA THR A 1019 19.77 -4.83 19.61
C THR A 1019 18.76 -5.50 20.54
N ALA A 1020 18.57 -6.81 20.44
CA ALA A 1020 17.61 -7.52 21.29
C ALA A 1020 18.08 -7.59 22.76
N GLU A 1021 19.40 -7.51 22.96
CA GLU A 1021 20.09 -7.56 24.25
C GLU A 1021 20.01 -6.23 25.02
N ASP A 1022 19.70 -5.13 24.32
CA ASP A 1022 19.57 -3.81 24.93
C ASP A 1022 18.28 -3.68 25.78
N GLU A 1023 18.27 -2.68 26.66
CA GLU A 1023 17.07 -2.20 27.35
C GLU A 1023 16.72 -0.79 26.86
N ILE A 1024 15.45 -0.42 26.94
CA ILE A 1024 14.98 0.93 26.65
C ILE A 1024 14.39 1.58 27.90
N ILE A 1025 14.86 2.77 28.23
CA ILE A 1025 14.28 3.60 29.27
C ILE A 1025 13.16 4.42 28.65
N LEU A 1026 12.01 4.41 29.31
CA LEU A 1026 10.82 5.15 28.89
C LEU A 1026 10.51 6.20 29.96
N LEU A 1027 10.31 7.46 29.55
CA LEU A 1027 10.01 8.57 30.45
C LEU A 1027 8.71 9.26 30.04
N SER A 1028 7.80 9.43 30.99
CA SER A 1028 6.55 10.16 30.81
C SER A 1028 6.64 11.63 31.23
N LYS A 1029 5.72 12.44 30.72
CA LYS A 1029 5.61 13.88 31.00
C LYS A 1029 5.40 14.16 32.50
N LYS A 1030 4.72 13.26 33.22
CA LYS A 1030 4.49 13.35 34.67
C LYS A 1030 5.60 12.73 35.53
N GLY A 1031 6.73 12.37 34.93
CA GLY A 1031 7.89 11.87 35.67
C GLY A 1031 7.76 10.42 36.11
N LYS A 1032 7.09 9.59 35.30
CA LYS A 1032 7.13 8.14 35.48
C LYS A 1032 8.16 7.54 34.55
N ALA A 1033 8.94 6.58 35.04
CA ALA A 1033 9.97 5.94 34.23
C ALA A 1033 10.12 4.45 34.54
N ALA A 1034 10.53 3.69 33.52
CA ALA A 1034 10.88 2.29 33.65
C ALA A 1034 11.88 1.88 32.56
N ARG A 1035 12.57 0.77 32.79
CA ARG A 1035 13.34 0.04 31.77
C ARG A 1035 12.48 -1.05 31.17
N LEU A 1036 12.61 -1.30 29.88
CA LEU A 1036 11.94 -2.37 29.17
C LEU A 1036 12.96 -3.11 28.30
N ALA A 1037 12.99 -4.44 28.37
CA ALA A 1037 13.90 -5.22 27.53
C ALA A 1037 13.51 -5.06 26.04
N VAL A 1038 14.46 -4.72 25.16
CA VAL A 1038 14.16 -4.54 23.73
C VAL A 1038 13.69 -5.85 23.09
N ALA A 1039 14.18 -7.00 23.56
CA ALA A 1039 13.67 -8.32 23.19
C ALA A 1039 12.14 -8.47 23.36
N SER A 1040 11.55 -7.77 24.34
CA SER A 1040 10.09 -7.81 24.58
C SER A 1040 9.27 -6.96 23.59
N ILE A 1041 9.94 -6.08 22.83
CA ILE A 1041 9.33 -5.28 21.78
C ILE A 1041 9.15 -6.16 20.53
N PRO A 1042 7.96 -6.25 19.93
CA PRO A 1042 7.73 -7.13 18.78
C PRO A 1042 8.49 -6.64 17.55
N GLN A 1043 9.16 -7.57 16.87
CA GLN A 1043 9.78 -7.30 15.56
C GLN A 1043 8.72 -7.39 14.46
N ARG A 1044 8.54 -6.32 13.68
CA ARG A 1044 7.53 -6.21 12.62
C ARG A 1044 8.11 -5.45 11.43
N GLY A 1045 7.47 -5.58 10.26
CA GLY A 1045 7.83 -4.79 9.09
C GLY A 1045 7.49 -3.30 9.25
N ARG A 1046 8.03 -2.48 8.34
CA ARG A 1046 7.90 -1.01 8.40
C ARG A 1046 6.46 -0.48 8.44
N ALA A 1047 5.56 -0.90 7.55
CA ALA A 1047 4.18 -0.38 7.51
C ALA A 1047 3.23 -1.16 8.46
N THR A 1048 3.54 -1.15 9.76
CA THR A 1048 2.74 -1.81 10.82
C THR A 1048 2.55 -0.92 12.05
N VAL A 1049 1.57 -1.24 12.89
CA VAL A 1049 1.11 -0.45 14.04
C VAL A 1049 1.94 -0.68 15.34
N GLY A 1050 2.60 -1.83 15.49
CA GLY A 1050 3.26 -2.22 16.75
C GLY A 1050 2.29 -2.70 17.84
N ASN A 1051 2.80 -2.98 19.03
CA ASN A 1051 1.97 -3.41 20.18
C ASN A 1051 2.02 -2.37 21.29
N HIS A 1052 0.94 -2.28 22.07
CA HIS A 1052 0.90 -1.49 23.30
C HIS A 1052 1.74 -2.18 24.38
N LEU A 1053 2.89 -1.59 24.75
CA LEU A 1053 3.83 -2.20 25.69
C LEU A 1053 3.73 -1.61 27.09
N ILE A 1054 3.25 -0.37 27.24
CA ILE A 1054 3.17 0.30 28.54
C ILE A 1054 1.84 0.99 28.69
N SER A 1055 1.22 0.81 29.86
CA SER A 1055 -0.02 1.49 30.22
C SER A 1055 0.27 2.83 30.88
N LEU A 1056 -0.23 3.92 30.28
CA LEU A 1056 -0.18 5.27 30.82
C LEU A 1056 -1.54 5.66 31.43
N ASP A 1057 -1.54 6.66 32.30
CA ASP A 1057 -2.81 7.26 32.73
C ASP A 1057 -3.36 8.14 31.59
N SER A 1058 -4.68 8.37 31.57
CA SER A 1058 -5.36 9.07 30.45
C SER A 1058 -4.88 10.50 30.19
N ASP A 1059 -4.16 11.10 31.14
CA ASP A 1059 -3.62 12.46 31.06
C ASP A 1059 -2.08 12.49 31.16
N ASP A 1060 -1.42 11.37 30.92
CA ASP A 1060 0.03 11.22 30.84
C ASP A 1060 0.44 10.70 29.45
N GLN A 1061 1.65 11.05 29.01
CA GLN A 1061 2.17 10.66 27.71
C GLN A 1061 3.67 10.42 27.79
N LEU A 1062 4.20 9.53 26.96
CA LEU A 1062 5.64 9.39 26.80
C LEU A 1062 6.23 10.63 26.12
N ILE A 1063 7.40 11.05 26.58
CA ILE A 1063 8.13 12.21 26.02
C ILE A 1063 9.53 11.85 25.53
N SER A 1064 10.08 10.71 25.97
CA SER A 1064 11.43 10.29 25.62
C SER A 1064 11.60 8.78 25.76
N ALA A 1065 12.44 8.22 24.91
CA ALA A 1065 12.92 6.85 25.00
C ALA A 1065 14.43 6.79 24.71
N LEU A 1066 15.18 6.08 25.54
CA LEU A 1066 16.65 6.04 25.48
C LEU A 1066 17.15 4.60 25.60
N VAL A 1067 18.07 4.19 24.72
CA VAL A 1067 18.62 2.83 24.70
C VAL A 1067 19.80 2.73 25.67
N VAL A 1068 19.77 1.76 26.57
CA VAL A 1068 20.88 1.44 27.47
C VAL A 1068 21.34 -0.01 27.25
N PRO A 1069 22.63 -0.32 27.44
CA PRO A 1069 23.10 -1.71 27.38
C PRO A 1069 22.33 -2.58 28.39
N GLY A 1070 21.92 -3.78 27.98
CA GLY A 1070 21.28 -4.72 28.89
C GLY A 1070 22.20 -5.12 30.03
N ALA A 1071 21.65 -5.26 31.24
CA ALA A 1071 22.39 -5.83 32.35
C ALA A 1071 22.69 -7.30 32.04
N GLN A 1072 23.96 -7.65 31.78
CA GLN A 1072 24.38 -9.04 31.67
C GLN A 1072 23.95 -9.78 32.95
N ARG A 1073 23.11 -10.81 32.78
CA ARG A 1073 22.66 -11.67 33.87
C ARG A 1073 23.61 -12.83 34.07
#